data_AF-A0A4W2HJ79-F1
#
_entry.id   AF-A0A4W2HJ79-F1
#
_cell.length_a   1.000
_cell.length_b   1.000
_cell.length_c   1.000
_cell.angle_alpha   90.00
_cell.angle_beta   90.00
_cell.angle_gamma   90.00
#
_symmetry.space_group_name_H-M   'P 1'
#
loop_
_entity.id
_entity.type
_entity.pdbx_description
1 polymer ?
#
loop_
_entity_poly.entity_id
_entity_poly.type
_entity_poly.pdbx_seq_one_letter_code
_entity_poly.pdbx_strand_id
1 'polypeptide(L)'
;MVQRGQLHTSAAPSIQKRGRGQLRSRLNQPREPPPPSRPPFQRRAPHTPARLGLLAAAVATRLLHPRPSRPLLRAPGSSAPGRPDSAPGPPSPALPGAVARGGRAHWPWRARGPGPASLIGQRGSAEPRSPASRWGKRGRDRAPPERRVRIAEVGARRIGVCTLEQRPGETPCPCCLRAGFKFTLFFLTGLPRRLHGEESACQCRRHRAGACDRGLCSQRRGPWPPCCSPSGWSAASSTTTACWCRNAEAVHFFCNYEESRGNYLVDVDGNRMLDLYSQISSVPIGYNHPALMKLVQQPQNMSTFINRPALGILPPENFVEKLRESLLSVAPKGMSQLITMACGSCSNENAFKTIFMWYRSKERGQSSFSKEELETCMVNQAPGCPDYSILSFMGAFHGRTMGCLATTHSKAIHKIDIPSFDWPIAPFPRLKYPLEEFVKENQQEEARCLEEVEDLIVKYRKKKRTVAGIIVEPIQSEGGDNHASDDFFRKLRDISRKHGCAFLVDEVQTGGGCTGKFWAHEHWGLDDPADVMTFSKKMMTGGFFHKEELRPNAPYRIFNTWLGDPSKNLLLAEVINVIKREDLLNNAAHAGKVLLTGLLDLQARFPQLISRVRGRGTFCSFDTPDESVRNKLISIARNKGLMLGGCGDKSIRFRPTLVFRDHHAHLFLNIFSDILADFK
;
A
#
# COMPACT_ATOMS: atom_id res chain seq x y z
N MET A 1 -50.37 -17.55 19.62
CA MET A 1 -50.89 -16.64 20.67
C MET A 1 -49.78 -15.64 20.98
N VAL A 2 -49.91 -14.31 21.13
CA VAL A 2 -50.99 -13.29 21.09
C VAL A 2 -50.75 -12.36 22.30
N GLN A 3 -50.63 -11.03 22.05
CA GLN A 3 -50.55 -9.91 23.02
C GLN A 3 -49.30 -9.88 23.94
N ARG A 4 -48.68 -8.74 24.34
CA ARG A 4 -48.97 -7.28 24.47
C ARG A 4 -49.39 -6.79 25.87
N GLY A 5 -48.71 -5.72 26.33
CA GLY A 5 -48.99 -4.89 27.53
C GLY A 5 -47.66 -4.49 28.19
N GLN A 6 -47.09 -3.28 28.12
CA GLN A 6 -47.52 -1.88 28.35
C GLN A 6 -47.33 -1.36 29.80
N LEU A 7 -46.26 -0.57 29.98
CA LEU A 7 -46.18 0.78 30.60
C LEU A 7 -46.99 1.12 31.87
N HIS A 8 -46.32 1.65 32.90
CA HIS A 8 -46.52 2.98 33.54
C HIS A 8 -45.50 3.16 34.72
N THR A 9 -44.48 4.04 34.68
CA THR A 9 -44.37 5.52 34.93
C THR A 9 -44.36 5.99 36.39
N SER A 10 -43.49 6.98 36.69
CA SER A 10 -43.58 7.99 37.80
C SER A 10 -43.22 7.53 39.22
N ALA A 11 -42.64 8.33 40.14
CA ALA A 11 -41.73 9.49 40.07
C ALA A 11 -41.12 9.74 41.49
N ALA A 12 -40.15 10.66 41.61
CA ALA A 12 -39.39 10.90 42.85
C ALA A 12 -39.91 12.06 43.73
N PRO A 13 -39.54 12.06 45.02
CA PRO A 13 -39.27 13.28 45.80
C PRO A 13 -37.85 13.29 46.41
N SER A 14 -37.24 14.40 46.84
CA SER A 14 -37.45 15.82 46.51
C SER A 14 -36.38 16.71 47.19
N ILE A 15 -35.89 17.77 46.51
CA ILE A 15 -35.80 19.18 47.04
C ILE A 15 -34.95 19.42 48.34
N GLN A 16 -33.98 20.36 48.43
CA GLN A 16 -34.11 21.81 48.16
C GLN A 16 -32.77 22.59 48.00
N LYS A 17 -32.69 23.47 46.96
CA LYS A 17 -32.26 24.91 46.84
C LYS A 17 -31.27 25.54 47.87
N ARG A 18 -30.59 26.69 47.65
CA ARG A 18 -30.55 27.76 46.59
C ARG A 18 -29.06 28.12 46.29
N GLY A 19 -28.66 28.76 45.18
CA GLY A 19 -29.36 29.08 43.92
C GLY A 19 -29.16 30.53 43.40
N ARG A 20 -29.24 30.70 42.04
CA ARG A 20 -29.22 31.97 41.24
C ARG A 20 -27.85 32.70 41.19
N GLY A 21 -27.46 33.43 40.14
CA GLY A 21 -28.04 33.81 38.82
C GLY A 21 -27.22 34.99 38.22
N GLN A 22 -27.30 35.46 36.97
CA GLN A 22 -28.11 35.12 35.78
C GLN A 22 -27.41 35.66 34.47
N LEU A 23 -27.65 34.97 33.35
CA LEU A 23 -27.81 35.46 31.95
C LEU A 23 -26.76 36.33 31.18
N ARG A 24 -26.53 35.86 29.93
CA ARG A 24 -26.45 36.61 28.62
C ARG A 24 -25.17 37.34 28.13
N SER A 25 -24.46 36.62 27.24
CA SER A 25 -24.14 36.99 25.83
C SER A 25 -23.45 38.33 25.47
N ARG A 26 -22.29 38.25 24.80
CA ARG A 26 -22.13 38.59 23.35
C ARG A 26 -20.71 38.25 22.81
N LEU A 27 -20.58 38.31 21.48
CA LEU A 27 -19.36 38.18 20.65
C LEU A 27 -18.16 38.99 21.21
N ASN A 28 -16.90 38.56 21.07
CA ASN A 28 -16.14 38.61 19.81
C ASN A 28 -14.76 37.89 19.87
N GLN A 29 -14.10 37.73 18.71
CA GLN A 29 -12.65 37.42 18.58
C GLN A 29 -11.78 38.66 18.96
N PRO A 30 -10.44 38.57 19.10
CA PRO A 30 -9.56 38.69 17.90
C PRO A 30 -8.12 38.09 17.99
N ARG A 31 -7.51 37.77 16.82
CA ARG A 31 -6.28 38.42 16.26
C ARG A 31 -5.54 37.55 15.22
N GLU A 32 -5.36 38.10 14.03
CA GLU A 32 -4.40 37.67 13.00
C GLU A 32 -3.13 38.55 13.03
N PRO A 33 -2.00 38.10 12.43
CA PRO A 33 -0.78 38.90 12.27
C PRO A 33 -0.90 40.00 11.18
N PRO A 34 0.01 41.00 11.16
CA PRO A 34 -0.11 42.17 10.28
C PRO A 34 0.38 41.94 8.84
N PRO A 35 -0.12 42.71 7.85
CA PRO A 35 0.33 42.66 6.46
C PRO A 35 1.60 43.51 6.21
N PRO A 36 2.45 43.14 5.23
CA PRO A 36 3.59 43.96 4.80
C PRO A 36 3.15 45.15 3.92
N SER A 37 3.86 46.28 4.06
CA SER A 37 3.59 47.52 3.32
C SER A 37 4.24 47.57 1.93
N ARG A 38 3.62 48.30 1.00
CA ARG A 38 4.22 48.70 -0.30
C ARG A 38 4.56 50.20 -0.30
N PRO A 39 5.73 50.63 -0.80
CA PRO A 39 5.97 52.02 -1.21
C PRO A 39 5.36 52.33 -2.60
N PRO A 40 5.21 53.61 -3.00
CA PRO A 40 4.32 53.99 -4.11
C PRO A 40 4.98 54.68 -5.34
N PHE A 41 4.42 54.43 -6.54
CA PHE A 41 4.49 55.25 -7.77
C PHE A 41 5.91 55.50 -8.39
N GLN A 42 6.10 55.95 -9.65
CA GLN A 42 5.19 56.57 -10.63
C GLN A 42 5.64 56.33 -12.10
N ARG A 43 4.68 56.24 -13.05
CA ARG A 43 4.71 56.54 -14.53
C ARG A 43 5.99 56.17 -15.36
N ARG A 44 5.87 55.55 -16.55
CA ARG A 44 5.19 56.09 -17.76
C ARG A 44 4.72 54.98 -18.74
N ALA A 45 3.85 55.38 -19.66
CA ALA A 45 3.42 54.71 -20.90
C ALA A 45 3.25 55.82 -21.98
N PRO A 46 2.92 55.54 -23.27
CA PRO A 46 2.73 54.24 -23.95
C PRO A 46 3.66 54.07 -25.18
N HIS A 47 3.45 53.04 -26.01
CA HIS A 47 3.24 53.17 -27.47
C HIS A 47 3.01 51.80 -28.15
N THR A 48 1.93 51.69 -28.93
CA THR A 48 1.72 50.69 -30.01
C THR A 48 2.04 51.37 -31.36
N PRO A 49 2.44 50.62 -32.42
CA PRO A 49 1.46 49.96 -33.31
C PRO A 49 1.93 48.60 -33.87
N ALA A 50 1.13 48.01 -34.78
CA ALA A 50 1.35 46.69 -35.39
C ALA A 50 1.75 46.75 -36.88
N ARG A 51 2.33 45.64 -37.39
CA ARG A 51 2.25 45.08 -38.78
C ARG A 51 2.77 43.62 -38.75
N LEU A 52 2.33 42.59 -39.48
CA LEU A 52 1.64 42.37 -40.78
C LEU A 52 2.58 42.15 -41.99
N GLY A 53 2.36 41.05 -42.74
CA GLY A 53 3.12 40.59 -43.93
C GLY A 53 3.97 39.33 -43.66
N LEU A 54 3.96 38.18 -44.36
CA LEU A 54 3.69 37.68 -45.73
C LEU A 54 4.94 37.35 -46.59
N LEU A 55 4.99 36.07 -47.02
CA LEU A 55 5.55 35.46 -48.24
C LEU A 55 6.93 35.86 -48.83
N ALA A 56 7.80 34.86 -48.93
CA ALA A 56 8.49 34.40 -50.16
C ALA A 56 8.84 32.89 -49.92
N ALA A 57 8.47 31.90 -50.74
CA ALA A 57 8.79 31.64 -52.15
C ALA A 57 10.29 31.32 -52.37
N ALA A 58 10.74 30.32 -53.13
CA ALA A 58 10.26 28.99 -53.58
C ALA A 58 11.15 28.58 -54.77
N VAL A 59 11.60 27.31 -54.85
CA VAL A 59 12.16 26.72 -56.08
C VAL A 59 11.58 25.31 -56.23
N ALA A 60 11.26 24.91 -57.46
CA ALA A 60 10.64 23.64 -57.79
C ALA A 60 11.30 22.99 -59.03
N THR A 61 10.65 21.97 -59.60
CA THR A 61 11.09 21.13 -60.76
C THR A 61 12.20 20.09 -60.46
N ARG A 62 12.22 18.90 -61.09
CA ARG A 62 11.45 18.40 -62.27
C ARG A 62 11.41 16.84 -62.28
N LEU A 63 10.27 16.25 -62.69
CA LEU A 63 10.12 14.95 -63.39
C LEU A 63 10.55 13.66 -62.63
N LEU A 64 10.15 12.42 -62.99
CA LEU A 64 9.32 11.87 -64.07
C LEU A 64 8.56 10.60 -63.59
N HIS A 65 7.49 10.20 -64.27
CA HIS A 65 6.84 8.87 -64.14
C HIS A 65 7.30 7.93 -65.27
N PRO A 66 7.18 6.60 -65.09
CA PRO A 66 6.36 5.84 -66.04
C PRO A 66 5.41 4.82 -65.38
N ARG A 67 4.56 4.17 -66.20
CA ARG A 67 3.62 3.09 -65.82
C ARG A 67 4.11 1.71 -66.37
N PRO A 68 3.29 0.71 -66.77
CA PRO A 68 3.23 -0.54 -66.02
C PRO A 68 3.41 -1.82 -66.87
N SER A 69 3.34 -3.00 -66.25
CA SER A 69 3.05 -4.25 -66.99
C SER A 69 2.42 -5.34 -66.11
N ARG A 70 1.68 -6.23 -66.77
CA ARG A 70 1.07 -7.50 -66.30
C ARG A 70 1.35 -8.52 -67.41
N PRO A 71 1.49 -9.83 -67.13
CA PRO A 71 0.35 -10.69 -67.49
C PRO A 71 0.14 -11.97 -66.62
N LEU A 72 -1.12 -12.40 -66.64
CA LEU A 72 -1.69 -13.77 -66.63
C LEU A 72 -0.80 -15.00 -66.38
N LEU A 73 -1.30 -15.93 -65.56
CA LEU A 73 -1.55 -17.33 -65.97
C LEU A 73 -2.61 -18.04 -65.07
N ARG A 74 -3.01 -19.26 -65.45
CA ARG A 74 -4.29 -19.95 -65.11
C ARG A 74 -4.31 -20.73 -63.77
N ALA A 75 -5.53 -21.02 -63.28
CA ALA A 75 -5.83 -22.12 -62.33
C ALA A 75 -6.05 -23.47 -63.06
N PRO A 76 -6.13 -24.63 -62.36
CA PRO A 76 -7.46 -25.19 -62.02
C PRO A 76 -7.54 -26.05 -60.72
N GLY A 77 -8.75 -26.55 -60.40
CA GLY A 77 -9.04 -27.59 -59.38
C GLY A 77 -9.73 -27.04 -58.11
N SER A 78 -10.99 -27.37 -57.77
CA SER A 78 -11.55 -28.68 -57.33
C SER A 78 -11.07 -29.13 -55.95
N SER A 79 -11.91 -29.48 -54.96
CA SER A 79 -13.38 -29.55 -54.93
C SER A 79 -13.91 -29.65 -53.49
N ALA A 80 -15.17 -29.27 -53.26
CA ALA A 80 -15.95 -29.64 -52.08
C ALA A 80 -17.36 -30.10 -52.48
N PRO A 81 -17.89 -31.16 -51.86
CA PRO A 81 -19.34 -31.32 -51.67
C PRO A 81 -19.68 -31.72 -50.22
N GLY A 82 -20.88 -31.38 -49.71
CA GLY A 82 -21.31 -31.86 -48.38
C GLY A 82 -22.43 -31.11 -47.64
N ARG A 83 -23.58 -30.84 -48.28
CA ARG A 83 -24.87 -30.56 -47.60
C ARG A 83 -26.04 -31.16 -48.39
N PRO A 84 -27.06 -31.64 -47.68
CA PRO A 84 -28.46 -31.15 -47.80
C PRO A 84 -28.85 -30.35 -46.52
N ASP A 85 -29.82 -29.43 -46.43
CA ASP A 85 -31.18 -29.27 -46.99
C ASP A 85 -32.26 -30.07 -46.21
N SER A 86 -33.48 -29.57 -45.90
CA SER A 86 -34.13 -28.27 -46.22
C SER A 86 -35.37 -27.89 -45.35
N ALA A 87 -35.65 -26.57 -45.27
CA ALA A 87 -36.99 -25.89 -45.28
C ALA A 87 -38.06 -26.15 -44.16
N PRO A 88 -39.28 -25.55 -44.20
CA PRO A 88 -39.57 -24.13 -43.87
C PRO A 88 -40.77 -23.89 -42.86
N GLY A 89 -41.13 -22.60 -42.59
CA GLY A 89 -42.31 -22.16 -41.76
C GLY A 89 -43.66 -22.10 -42.54
N PRO A 90 -44.69 -21.24 -42.23
CA PRO A 90 -44.84 -20.08 -41.29
C PRO A 90 -46.18 -20.20 -40.44
N PRO A 91 -47.10 -19.20 -40.19
CA PRO A 91 -47.10 -17.72 -40.06
C PRO A 91 -47.82 -17.16 -38.78
N SER A 92 -48.04 -15.83 -38.68
CA SER A 92 -48.80 -15.11 -37.62
C SER A 92 -50.29 -14.86 -37.95
N PRO A 93 -51.14 -14.40 -36.99
CA PRO A 93 -51.98 -13.20 -37.26
C PRO A 93 -52.42 -12.29 -36.06
N ALA A 94 -52.55 -10.99 -36.37
CA ALA A 94 -53.62 -10.00 -36.03
C ALA A 94 -54.06 -9.58 -34.59
N LEU A 95 -54.64 -8.35 -34.53
CA LEU A 95 -55.34 -7.66 -33.42
C LEU A 95 -56.88 -7.70 -33.63
N PRO A 96 -57.71 -7.50 -32.58
CA PRO A 96 -58.35 -6.18 -32.31
C PRO A 96 -58.51 -5.86 -30.79
N GLY A 97 -58.98 -4.69 -30.31
CA GLY A 97 -59.30 -3.40 -30.94
C GLY A 97 -60.15 -2.46 -30.04
N ALA A 98 -60.13 -1.14 -30.34
CA ALA A 98 -61.08 -0.07 -29.95
C ALA A 98 -61.17 0.49 -28.50
N VAL A 99 -61.06 1.85 -28.43
CA VAL A 99 -61.97 2.83 -27.72
C VAL A 99 -62.00 2.80 -26.16
N ALA A 100 -62.05 3.88 -25.35
CA ALA A 100 -62.33 5.34 -25.46
C ALA A 100 -61.58 6.12 -24.31
N ARG A 101 -61.69 7.44 -24.02
CA ARG A 101 -62.11 8.71 -24.69
C ARG A 101 -61.63 9.93 -23.86
N GLY A 102 -61.09 10.99 -24.49
CA GLY A 102 -61.06 12.38 -23.96
C GLY A 102 -59.99 12.76 -22.90
N GLY A 103 -59.45 13.99 -22.87
CA GLY A 103 -59.64 15.15 -23.75
C GLY A 103 -58.48 16.17 -23.65
N ARG A 104 -58.44 17.16 -24.56
CA ARG A 104 -57.39 18.22 -24.63
C ARG A 104 -57.95 19.61 -24.36
N ALA A 105 -57.12 20.52 -23.83
CA ALA A 105 -57.26 21.97 -23.96
C ALA A 105 -55.86 22.63 -23.93
N HIS A 106 -55.70 23.85 -24.46
CA HIS A 106 -54.38 24.43 -24.79
C HIS A 106 -54.41 25.98 -24.77
N TRP A 107 -53.32 26.60 -24.26
CA TRP A 107 -52.87 27.98 -24.59
C TRP A 107 -53.78 29.18 -24.18
N PRO A 108 -53.38 30.46 -24.39
CA PRO A 108 -52.09 31.13 -24.06
C PRO A 108 -52.27 32.54 -23.39
N TRP A 109 -51.18 33.23 -22.97
CA TRP A 109 -50.79 34.61 -23.38
C TRP A 109 -49.57 35.18 -22.58
N ARG A 110 -49.22 36.47 -22.73
CA ARG A 110 -47.85 37.03 -22.55
C ARG A 110 -47.72 38.31 -21.69
N ALA A 111 -46.61 38.37 -20.93
CA ALA A 111 -45.64 39.48 -20.78
C ALA A 111 -45.92 40.78 -19.96
N ARG A 112 -44.78 41.43 -19.63
CA ARG A 112 -44.50 42.77 -19.05
C ARG A 112 -44.33 42.86 -17.51
N GLY A 113 -43.33 43.66 -17.09
CA GLY A 113 -43.16 44.23 -15.73
C GLY A 113 -43.69 45.68 -15.67
N PRO A 114 -43.51 46.42 -14.55
CA PRO A 114 -42.17 46.93 -14.16
C PRO A 114 -41.91 47.00 -12.62
N GLY A 115 -40.83 47.68 -12.20
CA GLY A 115 -40.64 48.21 -10.82
C GLY A 115 -41.36 49.56 -10.60
N PRO A 116 -41.12 50.36 -9.53
CA PRO A 116 -39.77 50.69 -9.01
C PRO A 116 -39.62 51.00 -7.48
N ALA A 117 -38.40 51.42 -7.06
CA ALA A 117 -38.10 52.47 -6.03
C ALA A 117 -38.51 52.29 -4.52
N SER A 118 -37.90 52.95 -3.50
CA SER A 118 -36.57 53.61 -3.29
C SER A 118 -36.42 54.12 -1.83
N LEU A 119 -35.28 54.78 -1.49
CA LEU A 119 -35.03 55.72 -0.35
C LEU A 119 -34.83 55.16 1.10
N ILE A 120 -34.11 55.83 2.04
CA ILE A 120 -32.84 56.60 1.95
C ILE A 120 -32.17 56.80 3.34
N GLY A 121 -30.82 56.86 3.37
CA GLY A 121 -30.00 57.76 4.23
C GLY A 121 -29.82 57.47 5.74
N GLN A 122 -28.98 58.24 6.48
CA GLN A 122 -27.78 59.04 6.07
C GLN A 122 -26.95 59.51 7.30
N ARG A 123 -25.62 59.63 7.15
CA ARG A 123 -24.62 60.51 7.85
C ARG A 123 -24.54 60.54 9.41
N GLY A 124 -23.36 60.91 9.93
CA GLY A 124 -23.29 61.66 11.21
C GLY A 124 -22.03 61.58 12.08
N SER A 125 -20.92 62.15 11.62
CA SER A 125 -19.69 62.48 12.37
C SER A 125 -19.85 63.01 13.82
N ALA A 126 -18.91 62.64 14.72
CA ALA A 126 -18.06 63.60 15.48
C ALA A 126 -16.93 62.93 16.30
N GLU A 127 -15.82 63.66 16.45
CA GLU A 127 -14.67 63.44 17.36
C GLU A 127 -14.76 64.50 18.51
N PRO A 128 -13.80 64.70 19.46
CA PRO A 128 -12.64 63.87 19.89
C PRO A 128 -12.47 63.80 21.44
N ARG A 129 -11.27 63.32 21.87
CA ARG A 129 -10.48 63.70 23.08
C ARG A 129 -10.32 62.67 24.21
N SER A 130 -9.06 62.54 24.65
CA SER A 130 -8.59 61.91 25.90
C SER A 130 -8.27 63.01 26.94
N PRO A 131 -8.14 62.72 28.25
CA PRO A 131 -6.77 62.54 28.79
C PRO A 131 -6.59 61.65 30.05
N ALA A 132 -5.48 60.88 30.06
CA ALA A 132 -4.43 60.76 31.10
C ALA A 132 -4.68 60.50 32.62
N SER A 133 -3.58 60.04 33.27
CA SER A 133 -3.28 59.99 34.73
C SER A 133 -3.67 58.70 35.50
N ARG A 134 -2.96 58.27 36.57
CA ARG A 134 -1.63 58.65 37.12
C ARG A 134 -0.96 57.49 37.88
N TRP A 135 0.33 57.66 38.22
CA TRP A 135 1.24 56.69 38.87
C TRP A 135 0.86 56.20 40.29
N GLY A 136 1.37 55.02 40.66
CA GLY A 136 1.64 54.57 42.04
C GLY A 136 2.81 53.56 42.10
N LYS A 137 3.66 53.59 43.15
CA LYS A 137 4.86 52.71 43.33
C LYS A 137 5.00 52.23 44.79
N ARG A 138 5.51 51.01 45.04
CA ARG A 138 6.62 50.63 45.97
C ARG A 138 6.65 49.12 46.33
N GLY A 139 7.84 48.60 46.72
CA GLY A 139 8.11 47.22 47.20
C GLY A 139 8.30 46.21 46.06
N ARG A 140 9.44 45.54 45.82
CA ARG A 140 10.42 44.79 46.66
C ARG A 140 9.80 43.54 47.31
N ASP A 141 10.42 42.35 47.26
CA ASP A 141 11.88 42.10 47.24
C ASP A 141 12.31 40.77 46.56
N ARG A 142 13.62 40.63 46.27
CA ARG A 142 14.43 39.40 45.98
C ARG A 142 14.35 38.65 44.63
N ALA A 143 15.52 38.57 44.01
CA ALA A 143 16.07 37.59 43.05
C ALA A 143 17.55 37.34 43.49
N PRO A 144 18.49 36.66 42.78
CA PRO A 144 18.46 35.99 41.47
C PRO A 144 19.02 34.53 41.61
N PRO A 145 19.93 33.89 40.81
CA PRO A 145 20.81 34.33 39.69
C PRO A 145 20.54 33.69 38.31
N GLU A 146 20.78 34.46 37.26
CA GLU A 146 21.03 33.95 35.90
C GLU A 146 22.48 33.42 35.77
N ARG A 147 22.78 32.63 34.72
CA ARG A 147 24.14 32.51 34.18
C ARG A 147 24.17 32.72 32.67
N ARG A 148 25.20 33.43 32.22
CA ARG A 148 25.36 33.99 30.87
C ARG A 148 25.67 32.90 29.83
N VAL A 149 24.99 32.95 28.69
CA VAL A 149 25.50 32.37 27.44
C VAL A 149 26.59 33.29 26.90
N ARG A 150 27.75 32.74 26.52
CA ARG A 150 28.74 33.44 25.71
C ARG A 150 28.57 33.02 24.24
N ILE A 151 28.45 33.99 23.35
CA ILE A 151 28.72 33.79 21.93
C ILE A 151 30.25 33.78 21.76
N ALA A 152 30.75 32.91 20.89
CA ALA A 152 32.16 32.86 20.51
C ALA A 152 32.28 32.87 18.98
N GLU A 153 33.12 33.77 18.45
CA GLU A 153 33.36 33.91 17.02
C GLU A 153 34.29 32.79 16.53
N VAL A 154 33.94 32.14 15.42
CA VAL A 154 34.78 31.12 14.79
C VAL A 154 35.71 31.78 13.76
N GLY A 155 36.89 32.18 14.21
CA GLY A 155 37.95 32.68 13.32
C GLY A 155 38.56 31.56 12.48
N ALA A 156 38.71 31.76 11.17
CA ALA A 156 39.30 30.78 10.27
C ALA A 156 40.82 30.61 10.50
N ARG A 157 41.31 29.37 10.60
CA ARG A 157 42.75 29.05 10.51
C ARG A 157 43.03 27.70 9.83
N ARG A 158 44.20 27.69 9.18
CA ARG A 158 44.71 26.77 8.16
C ARG A 158 44.74 25.29 8.53
N ILE A 159 44.73 24.46 7.49
CA ILE A 159 45.10 23.04 7.49
C ILE A 159 46.50 22.87 8.10
N GLY A 160 46.66 21.89 9.00
CA GLY A 160 47.95 21.42 9.49
C GLY A 160 48.13 19.94 9.19
N VAL A 161 49.23 19.57 8.53
CA VAL A 161 49.62 18.17 8.31
C VAL A 161 50.40 17.69 9.54
N CYS A 162 49.99 16.58 10.15
CA CYS A 162 50.75 15.94 11.22
C CYS A 162 51.52 14.73 10.69
N THR A 163 52.82 14.90 10.51
CA THR A 163 53.79 13.80 10.47
C THR A 163 53.98 13.23 11.88
N LEU A 164 54.05 11.91 12.02
CA LEU A 164 54.29 11.23 13.29
C LEU A 164 55.69 10.61 13.29
N GLU A 165 56.61 11.21 14.04
CA GLU A 165 57.91 10.62 14.36
C GLU A 165 57.74 9.50 15.41
N GLN A 166 58.63 8.51 15.37
CA GLN A 166 58.65 7.43 16.36
C GLN A 166 59.35 7.87 17.66
N ARG A 167 58.87 7.36 18.78
CA ARG A 167 59.69 7.17 20.00
C ARG A 167 59.70 5.69 20.37
N PRO A 168 60.84 5.13 20.82
CA PRO A 168 60.95 3.70 21.09
C PRO A 168 60.46 3.33 22.50
N GLY A 169 60.00 2.09 22.66
CA GLY A 169 59.95 1.41 23.96
C GLY A 169 58.56 1.25 24.60
N GLU A 170 57.67 0.46 23.99
CA GLU A 170 56.63 -0.31 24.70
C GLU A 170 56.12 -1.47 23.82
N THR A 171 55.80 -2.63 24.39
CA THR A 171 55.56 -3.89 23.66
C THR A 171 54.06 -4.22 23.49
N PRO A 172 53.54 -4.35 22.24
CA PRO A 172 52.12 -4.65 22.03
C PRO A 172 51.73 -6.13 22.25
N CYS A 173 50.55 -6.35 22.83
CA CYS A 173 49.92 -7.67 22.97
C CYS A 173 49.35 -8.19 21.62
N PRO A 174 49.52 -9.47 21.26
CA PRO A 174 49.27 -9.95 19.89
C PRO A 174 47.80 -10.29 19.59
N CYS A 175 47.01 -9.27 19.20
CA CYS A 175 45.64 -9.47 18.68
C CYS A 175 45.33 -8.76 17.35
N CYS A 176 46.15 -7.80 16.91
CA CYS A 176 45.80 -6.89 15.80
C CYS A 176 46.76 -6.98 14.60
N LEU A 177 46.78 -8.11 13.87
CA LEU A 177 47.58 -8.21 12.63
C LEU A 177 47.10 -9.30 11.64
N ARG A 178 45.99 -9.06 10.92
CA ARG A 178 45.63 -9.80 9.67
C ARG A 178 44.52 -9.14 8.82
N ALA A 179 44.80 -7.98 8.25
CA ALA A 179 43.97 -7.36 7.21
C ALA A 179 44.85 -6.59 6.20
N GLY A 180 45.50 -7.33 5.30
CA GLY A 180 46.41 -6.77 4.28
C GLY A 180 46.07 -7.27 2.88
N PHE A 181 45.61 -6.37 2.02
CA PHE A 181 45.43 -6.66 0.59
C PHE A 181 46.76 -7.04 -0.07
N LYS A 182 46.72 -7.99 -1.02
CA LYS A 182 47.75 -8.13 -2.05
C LYS A 182 47.11 -8.37 -3.41
N PHE A 183 47.48 -7.54 -4.38
CA PHE A 183 47.27 -7.81 -5.80
C PHE A 183 48.07 -9.06 -6.22
N THR A 184 47.64 -9.70 -7.31
CA THR A 184 48.37 -10.81 -7.94
C THR A 184 48.82 -10.39 -9.33
N LEU A 185 50.12 -10.58 -9.63
CA LEU A 185 50.66 -10.56 -10.98
C LEU A 185 51.68 -11.72 -11.08
N PHE A 186 51.76 -12.35 -12.26
CA PHE A 186 52.62 -13.52 -12.50
C PHE A 186 54.11 -13.14 -12.59
N PHE A 187 54.99 -14.04 -12.13
CA PHE A 187 56.09 -14.58 -12.94
C PHE A 187 56.60 -15.93 -12.37
N LEU A 188 57.62 -16.53 -12.99
CA LEU A 188 57.91 -17.98 -13.00
C LEU A 188 59.03 -18.47 -12.06
N THR A 189 59.14 -19.82 -11.98
CA THR A 189 60.29 -20.67 -11.56
C THR A 189 60.44 -21.00 -10.06
N GLY A 190 61.04 -22.17 -9.73
CA GLY A 190 61.91 -22.19 -8.53
C GLY A 190 62.20 -23.45 -7.69
N LEU A 191 61.45 -24.57 -7.76
CA LEU A 191 61.71 -25.81 -6.97
C LEU A 191 61.69 -25.67 -5.41
N PRO A 192 61.72 -26.76 -4.61
CA PRO A 192 61.33 -26.72 -3.20
C PRO A 192 62.48 -26.88 -2.17
N ARG A 193 62.21 -26.51 -0.91
CA ARG A 193 62.87 -27.09 0.27
C ARG A 193 61.84 -27.45 1.35
N ARG A 194 62.04 -28.63 1.96
CA ARG A 194 61.35 -29.06 3.19
C ARG A 194 61.98 -28.37 4.41
N LEU A 195 61.20 -28.20 5.46
CA LEU A 195 61.67 -28.33 6.85
C LEU A 195 60.55 -28.95 7.70
N HIS A 196 60.91 -29.76 8.69
CA HIS A 196 59.98 -30.34 9.67
C HIS A 196 59.76 -29.36 10.83
N GLY A 197 58.65 -29.51 11.57
CA GLY A 197 58.30 -28.63 12.68
C GLY A 197 57.04 -29.05 13.44
N GLU A 198 57.13 -30.22 14.09
CA GLU A 198 56.35 -30.69 15.26
C GLU A 198 54.80 -30.66 15.25
N GLU A 199 54.22 -31.81 15.61
CA GLU A 199 52.80 -31.96 15.89
C GLU A 199 52.48 -31.60 17.35
N SER A 200 51.34 -30.96 17.60
CA SER A 200 50.68 -31.01 18.91
C SER A 200 49.21 -31.39 18.70
N ALA A 201 48.86 -32.60 19.15
CA ALA A 201 47.60 -33.24 18.79
C ALA A 201 46.42 -32.73 19.64
N CYS A 202 45.34 -32.32 18.98
CA CYS A 202 44.03 -32.13 19.61
C CYS A 202 42.98 -33.03 18.93
N GLN A 203 42.46 -34.01 19.68
CA GLN A 203 41.61 -35.07 19.12
C GLN A 203 40.17 -34.58 18.87
N CYS A 204 39.82 -34.30 17.62
CA CYS A 204 38.42 -34.16 17.19
C CYS A 204 37.91 -35.46 16.54
N ARG A 205 36.89 -36.09 17.14
CA ARG A 205 36.32 -37.35 16.67
C ARG A 205 35.64 -37.18 15.30
N ARG A 206 36.13 -37.89 14.27
CA ARG A 206 35.45 -38.00 12.97
C ARG A 206 34.23 -38.93 13.06
N HIS A 207 33.03 -38.37 13.23
CA HIS A 207 31.82 -39.11 12.83
C HIS A 207 31.67 -39.10 11.30
N ARG A 208 31.34 -40.26 10.74
CA ARG A 208 31.19 -40.45 9.28
C ARG A 208 29.94 -39.72 8.78
N ALA A 209 30.10 -38.88 7.76
CA ALA A 209 28.96 -38.39 6.99
C ALA A 209 28.44 -39.50 6.07
N GLY A 210 27.26 -40.04 6.37
CA GLY A 210 26.48 -40.83 5.41
C GLY A 210 25.98 -39.95 4.26
N ALA A 211 25.81 -40.52 3.08
CA ALA A 211 25.28 -39.78 1.93
C ALA A 211 23.81 -39.37 2.15
N CYS A 212 23.48 -38.14 1.77
CA CYS A 212 22.13 -37.61 1.74
C CYS A 212 22.04 -36.59 0.58
N ASP A 213 20.85 -36.45 -0.02
CA ASP A 213 20.73 -35.92 -1.39
C ASP A 213 21.20 -34.49 -1.62
N ARG A 214 21.93 -34.32 -2.74
CA ARG A 214 22.47 -33.04 -3.19
C ARG A 214 21.45 -32.26 -4.02
N GLY A 215 20.44 -31.70 -3.35
CA GLY A 215 19.44 -30.82 -4.00
C GLY A 215 19.07 -29.58 -3.20
N LEU A 216 18.72 -29.74 -1.92
CA LEU A 216 18.00 -28.71 -1.14
C LEU A 216 18.76 -28.16 0.09
N CYS A 217 19.92 -28.71 0.45
CA CYS A 217 20.59 -28.43 1.73
C CYS A 217 21.67 -27.33 1.64
N SER A 218 21.33 -26.12 1.18
CA SER A 218 22.23 -24.96 1.12
C SER A 218 22.07 -23.94 2.26
N GLN A 219 20.95 -23.98 3.01
CA GLN A 219 20.75 -23.11 4.16
C GLN A 219 21.58 -23.58 5.36
N ARG A 220 22.41 -22.70 5.93
CA ARG A 220 23.09 -22.98 7.21
C ARG A 220 22.04 -23.05 8.33
N ARG A 221 22.07 -24.11 9.14
CA ARG A 221 21.01 -24.42 10.10
C ARG A 221 21.00 -23.43 11.28
N GLY A 222 19.89 -22.71 11.45
CA GLY A 222 19.59 -21.88 12.62
C GLY A 222 20.13 -20.43 12.57
N PRO A 223 19.63 -19.54 13.44
CA PRO A 223 20.16 -18.19 13.62
C PRO A 223 21.57 -18.22 14.22
N TRP A 224 22.24 -17.07 14.25
CA TRP A 224 23.49 -16.87 15.01
C TRP A 224 23.43 -15.51 15.70
N PRO A 225 23.15 -15.45 17.02
CA PRO A 225 23.16 -14.21 17.80
C PRO A 225 24.59 -13.80 18.19
N PRO A 226 25.05 -12.57 17.89
CA PRO A 226 26.30 -11.98 18.35
C PRO A 226 26.15 -11.21 19.69
N CYS A 227 27.21 -10.51 20.08
CA CYS A 227 27.29 -9.72 21.31
C CYS A 227 26.46 -8.42 21.25
N CYS A 228 25.22 -8.50 21.75
CA CYS A 228 24.29 -7.38 21.99
C CYS A 228 23.72 -6.67 20.74
N SER A 229 22.59 -6.00 20.97
CA SER A 229 21.86 -5.19 20.00
C SER A 229 22.68 -3.96 19.52
N PRO A 230 22.32 -3.39 18.35
CA PRO A 230 23.25 -2.88 17.32
C PRO A 230 24.67 -2.59 17.81
N SER A 231 25.61 -3.48 17.52
CA SER A 231 26.94 -3.52 18.13
C SER A 231 27.93 -2.54 17.47
N GLY A 232 27.69 -1.25 17.69
CA GLY A 232 28.62 -0.15 17.38
C GLY A 232 28.64 0.27 15.91
N TRP A 233 28.80 -0.65 14.96
CA TRP A 233 28.93 -0.31 13.54
C TRP A 233 27.60 0.13 12.91
N SER A 234 26.56 -0.67 13.04
CA SER A 234 25.19 -0.31 12.64
C SER A 234 24.67 0.96 13.34
N ALA A 235 25.13 1.25 14.56
CA ALA A 235 24.76 2.44 15.32
C ALA A 235 25.51 3.72 14.87
N ALA A 236 26.84 3.67 14.77
CA ALA A 236 27.66 4.89 14.78
C ALA A 236 27.88 5.54 13.40
N SER A 237 27.97 4.78 12.31
CA SER A 237 28.30 5.33 10.98
C SER A 237 27.09 5.42 10.07
N SER A 238 26.52 4.30 9.61
CA SER A 238 25.46 4.29 8.59
C SER A 238 24.16 4.93 9.05
N THR A 239 23.74 4.70 10.30
CA THR A 239 22.53 5.33 10.87
C THR A 239 22.73 6.84 11.06
N THR A 240 23.87 7.26 11.61
CA THR A 240 24.25 8.67 11.72
C THR A 240 24.24 9.34 10.36
N THR A 241 24.95 8.82 9.35
CA THR A 241 25.01 9.37 7.98
C THR A 241 23.61 9.44 7.34
N ALA A 242 22.78 8.40 7.48
CA ALA A 242 21.42 8.41 6.95
C ALA A 242 20.55 9.53 7.57
N CYS A 243 20.77 9.85 8.85
CA CYS A 243 20.05 10.91 9.56
C CYS A 243 20.33 12.32 9.00
N TRP A 244 21.47 12.57 8.32
CA TRP A 244 21.74 13.84 7.66
C TRP A 244 20.92 14.05 6.38
N CYS A 245 20.53 12.95 5.71
CA CYS A 245 19.80 13.01 4.44
C CYS A 245 18.27 12.92 4.61
N ARG A 246 17.79 12.30 5.69
CA ARG A 246 16.36 12.13 6.01
C ARG A 246 16.18 11.72 7.47
N ASN A 247 14.96 11.83 8.00
CA ASN A 247 14.63 11.16 9.26
C ASN A 247 14.87 9.64 9.14
N ALA A 248 15.57 9.07 10.12
CA ALA A 248 16.00 7.67 10.15
C ALA A 248 15.42 6.86 11.32
N GLU A 249 14.50 7.41 12.13
CA GLU A 249 13.95 6.77 13.34
C GLU A 249 13.23 5.44 13.05
N ALA A 250 12.71 5.27 11.83
CA ALA A 250 12.08 4.03 11.38
C ALA A 250 13.07 2.93 10.92
N VAL A 251 14.38 3.19 10.92
CA VAL A 251 15.40 2.21 10.53
C VAL A 251 15.68 1.26 11.71
N HIS A 252 15.39 -0.03 11.54
CA HIS A 252 15.65 -1.02 12.59
C HIS A 252 17.14 -1.35 12.76
N PHE A 253 17.87 -1.50 11.64
CA PHE A 253 19.30 -1.80 11.49
C PHE A 253 19.64 -1.80 9.98
N PHE A 254 20.92 -1.90 9.61
CA PHE A 254 21.37 -2.01 8.22
C PHE A 254 21.62 -3.48 7.84
N CYS A 255 21.19 -3.90 6.65
CA CYS A 255 21.24 -5.30 6.20
C CYS A 255 22.45 -5.59 5.30
N ASN A 256 23.06 -6.77 5.47
CA ASN A 256 23.93 -7.39 4.48
C ASN A 256 23.07 -8.35 3.64
N TYR A 257 22.62 -7.86 2.47
CA TYR A 257 21.75 -8.67 1.62
C TYR A 257 22.53 -9.75 0.88
N GLU A 258 23.82 -9.55 0.62
CA GLU A 258 24.71 -10.43 -0.13
C GLU A 258 24.89 -11.79 0.58
N GLU A 259 24.97 -11.81 1.92
CA GLU A 259 25.05 -13.01 2.77
C GLU A 259 23.69 -13.55 3.24
N SER A 260 22.61 -12.81 3.04
CA SER A 260 21.25 -13.27 3.39
C SER A 260 20.80 -14.44 2.49
N ARG A 261 20.16 -15.46 3.06
CA ARG A 261 19.76 -16.70 2.34
C ARG A 261 18.43 -17.26 2.85
N GLY A 262 17.49 -17.53 1.96
CA GLY A 262 16.23 -18.20 2.31
C GLY A 262 15.43 -17.39 3.33
N ASN A 263 15.10 -18.00 4.48
CA ASN A 263 14.41 -17.34 5.59
C ASN A 263 15.33 -16.56 6.53
N TYR A 264 16.64 -16.44 6.25
CA TYR A 264 17.59 -15.79 7.14
C TYR A 264 18.09 -14.46 6.57
N LEU A 265 17.84 -13.39 7.34
CA LEU A 265 18.36 -12.05 7.10
C LEU A 265 19.65 -11.86 7.89
N VAL A 266 20.67 -11.29 7.25
CA VAL A 266 21.97 -10.96 7.85
C VAL A 266 22.10 -9.44 7.94
N ASP A 267 22.63 -8.92 9.05
CA ASP A 267 22.91 -7.49 9.21
C ASP A 267 24.41 -7.13 9.06
N VAL A 268 24.72 -5.84 9.06
CA VAL A 268 26.10 -5.35 8.88
C VAL A 268 27.03 -5.68 10.04
N ASP A 269 26.49 -6.02 11.21
CA ASP A 269 27.26 -6.44 12.39
C ASP A 269 27.49 -7.98 12.40
N GLY A 270 26.87 -8.71 11.45
CA GLY A 270 27.00 -10.16 11.29
C GLY A 270 25.93 -10.99 12.01
N ASN A 271 24.90 -10.37 12.60
CA ASN A 271 23.75 -11.09 13.17
C ASN A 271 23.07 -11.90 12.05
N ARG A 272 22.76 -13.18 12.29
CA ARG A 272 21.88 -13.97 11.39
C ARG A 272 20.57 -14.26 12.09
N MET A 273 19.50 -13.63 11.62
CA MET A 273 18.16 -13.68 12.20
C MET A 273 17.19 -14.46 11.31
N LEU A 274 16.30 -15.25 11.92
CA LEU A 274 15.16 -15.85 11.23
C LEU A 274 14.12 -14.76 10.92
N ASP A 275 13.87 -14.51 9.65
CA ASP A 275 12.98 -13.44 9.20
C ASP A 275 11.54 -13.92 9.02
N LEU A 276 10.69 -13.53 9.98
CA LEU A 276 9.24 -13.76 9.97
C LEU A 276 8.46 -12.49 9.60
N TYR A 277 9.12 -11.48 9.03
CA TYR A 277 8.52 -10.23 8.57
C TYR A 277 8.71 -9.98 7.06
N SER A 278 9.73 -10.59 6.43
CA SER A 278 10.00 -10.65 4.98
C SER A 278 9.92 -9.30 4.26
N GLN A 279 10.56 -8.27 4.83
CA GLN A 279 10.49 -6.88 4.35
C GLN A 279 9.04 -6.40 4.19
N ILE A 280 8.25 -6.45 5.27
CA ILE A 280 6.82 -6.11 5.32
C ILE A 280 5.97 -6.98 4.36
N SER A 281 6.15 -8.30 4.42
CA SER A 281 5.48 -9.30 3.55
C SER A 281 5.86 -9.20 2.06
N SER A 282 6.99 -8.59 1.66
CA SER A 282 7.33 -8.39 0.25
C SER A 282 8.27 -9.41 -0.38
N VAL A 283 9.11 -10.12 0.38
CA VAL A 283 9.98 -11.16 -0.18
C VAL A 283 9.18 -12.47 -0.39
N PRO A 284 9.04 -12.98 -1.63
CA PRO A 284 8.19 -14.15 -1.89
C PRO A 284 8.87 -15.47 -1.51
N ILE A 285 10.05 -15.78 -2.06
CA ILE A 285 10.70 -17.10 -2.00
C ILE A 285 12.07 -17.10 -1.29
N GLY A 286 12.24 -16.18 -0.35
CA GLY A 286 13.47 -16.05 0.44
C GLY A 286 14.58 -15.23 -0.22
N TYR A 287 15.55 -14.83 0.60
CA TYR A 287 16.70 -14.03 0.17
C TYR A 287 17.64 -14.83 -0.75
N ASN A 288 18.09 -14.19 -1.83
CA ASN A 288 19.03 -14.74 -2.82
C ASN A 288 18.69 -16.15 -3.32
N HIS A 289 17.41 -16.37 -3.65
CA HIS A 289 16.94 -17.64 -4.16
C HIS A 289 17.73 -18.07 -5.41
N PRO A 290 18.30 -19.29 -5.48
CA PRO A 290 19.23 -19.69 -6.55
C PRO A 290 18.67 -19.52 -7.96
N ALA A 291 17.36 -19.73 -8.16
CA ALA A 291 16.72 -19.55 -9.46
C ALA A 291 16.71 -18.07 -9.92
N LEU A 292 16.57 -17.12 -8.98
CA LEU A 292 16.62 -15.68 -9.28
C LEU A 292 18.06 -15.21 -9.53
N MET A 293 19.04 -15.76 -8.80
CA MET A 293 20.46 -15.55 -9.09
C MET A 293 20.81 -16.02 -10.51
N LYS A 294 20.30 -17.19 -10.92
CA LYS A 294 20.47 -17.74 -12.27
C LYS A 294 19.84 -16.84 -13.36
N LEU A 295 18.69 -16.22 -13.10
CA LEU A 295 18.09 -15.24 -14.02
C LEU A 295 18.97 -13.98 -14.19
N VAL A 296 19.54 -13.45 -13.09
CA VAL A 296 20.40 -12.25 -13.16
C VAL A 296 21.74 -12.56 -13.87
N GLN A 297 22.24 -13.78 -13.76
CA GLN A 297 23.50 -14.22 -14.41
C GLN A 297 23.36 -14.52 -15.91
N GLN A 298 22.16 -14.55 -16.47
CA GLN A 298 21.91 -14.86 -17.89
C GLN A 298 22.17 -13.63 -18.78
N PRO A 299 23.14 -13.68 -19.73
CA PRO A 299 23.51 -12.52 -20.55
C PRO A 299 22.34 -11.90 -21.33
N GLN A 300 21.40 -12.72 -21.81
CA GLN A 300 20.22 -12.26 -22.54
C GLN A 300 19.29 -11.36 -21.72
N ASN A 301 19.32 -11.47 -20.39
CA ASN A 301 18.45 -10.69 -19.50
C ASN A 301 19.03 -9.30 -19.18
N MET A 302 20.31 -9.03 -19.50
CA MET A 302 20.99 -7.76 -19.17
C MET A 302 20.24 -6.53 -19.69
N SER A 303 19.72 -6.60 -20.93
CA SER A 303 18.93 -5.52 -21.54
C SER A 303 17.68 -5.19 -20.70
N THR A 304 17.02 -6.20 -20.13
CA THR A 304 15.80 -6.04 -19.32
C THR A 304 16.04 -5.29 -18.01
N PHE A 305 17.25 -5.32 -17.47
CA PHE A 305 17.61 -4.60 -16.24
C PHE A 305 18.05 -3.14 -16.48
N ILE A 306 18.67 -2.84 -17.63
CA ILE A 306 19.23 -1.50 -17.92
C ILE A 306 18.32 -0.64 -18.80
N ASN A 307 17.60 -1.24 -19.76
CA ASN A 307 16.75 -0.52 -20.72
C ASN A 307 15.28 -0.50 -20.25
N ARG A 308 14.97 0.33 -19.25
CA ARG A 308 13.60 0.43 -18.70
C ARG A 308 12.67 1.22 -19.66
N PRO A 309 11.66 0.58 -20.28
CA PRO A 309 10.84 1.21 -21.31
C PRO A 309 9.66 2.00 -20.74
N ALA A 310 9.07 2.84 -21.58
CA ALA A 310 7.75 3.41 -21.35
C ALA A 310 6.66 2.42 -21.80
N LEU A 311 6.34 1.43 -20.94
CA LEU A 311 5.53 0.25 -21.28
C LEU A 311 4.20 0.54 -21.99
N GLY A 312 3.55 1.68 -21.72
CA GLY A 312 2.27 2.04 -22.32
C GLY A 312 2.34 2.54 -23.78
N ILE A 313 3.54 2.74 -24.33
CA ILE A 313 3.77 3.17 -25.73
C ILE A 313 4.86 2.36 -26.44
N LEU A 314 5.85 1.85 -25.71
CA LEU A 314 7.00 1.13 -26.25
C LEU A 314 7.30 -0.14 -25.42
N PRO A 315 6.37 -1.12 -25.35
CA PRO A 315 6.62 -2.38 -24.66
C PRO A 315 7.73 -3.19 -25.37
N PRO A 316 8.54 -3.96 -24.65
CA PRO A 316 9.51 -4.87 -25.25
C PRO A 316 8.79 -6.05 -25.92
N GLU A 317 9.41 -6.66 -26.93
CA GLU A 317 8.90 -7.79 -27.72
C GLU A 317 8.29 -8.91 -26.85
N ASN A 318 9.00 -9.32 -25.80
CA ASN A 318 8.58 -10.40 -24.91
C ASN A 318 7.55 -10.00 -23.83
N PHE A 319 7.04 -8.76 -23.83
CA PHE A 319 6.19 -8.25 -22.74
C PHE A 319 4.94 -9.10 -22.50
N VAL A 320 4.19 -9.42 -23.56
CA VAL A 320 2.95 -10.19 -23.46
C VAL A 320 3.23 -11.62 -23.02
N GLU A 321 4.31 -12.25 -23.51
CA GLU A 321 4.67 -13.61 -23.10
C GLU A 321 5.13 -13.66 -21.64
N LYS A 322 5.93 -12.67 -21.18
CA LYS A 322 6.32 -12.61 -19.78
C LYS A 322 5.13 -12.34 -18.85
N LEU A 323 4.07 -11.68 -19.34
CA LEU A 323 2.79 -11.60 -18.62
C LEU A 323 2.02 -12.93 -18.62
N ARG A 324 2.08 -13.74 -19.70
CA ARG A 324 1.51 -15.10 -19.74
C ARG A 324 2.19 -16.01 -18.72
N GLU A 325 3.52 -16.08 -18.73
CA GLU A 325 4.31 -16.87 -17.79
C GLU A 325 4.07 -16.47 -16.32
N SER A 326 3.85 -15.18 -16.06
CA SER A 326 3.68 -14.63 -14.72
C SER A 326 2.21 -14.39 -14.37
N LEU A 327 1.77 -13.13 -14.41
CA LEU A 327 0.50 -12.64 -13.87
C LEU A 327 -0.73 -13.32 -14.46
N LEU A 328 -0.80 -13.50 -15.78
CA LEU A 328 -1.97 -14.12 -16.42
C LEU A 328 -2.09 -15.61 -16.08
N SER A 329 -1.00 -16.29 -15.74
CA SER A 329 -1.03 -17.68 -15.23
C SER A 329 -1.61 -17.83 -13.82
N VAL A 330 -1.99 -16.72 -13.18
CA VAL A 330 -2.64 -16.62 -11.86
C VAL A 330 -3.78 -15.60 -11.85
N ALA A 331 -4.42 -15.36 -13.00
CA ALA A 331 -5.54 -14.41 -13.10
C ALA A 331 -6.75 -14.84 -12.23
N PRO A 332 -7.36 -13.94 -11.44
CA PRO A 332 -8.59 -14.23 -10.68
C PRO A 332 -9.79 -14.60 -11.57
N LYS A 333 -10.73 -15.38 -11.01
CA LYS A 333 -11.98 -15.72 -11.71
C LYS A 333 -12.72 -14.46 -12.19
N GLY A 334 -13.21 -14.49 -13.43
CA GLY A 334 -13.95 -13.39 -14.06
C GLY A 334 -13.12 -12.19 -14.53
N MET A 335 -11.82 -12.12 -14.20
CA MET A 335 -10.98 -10.95 -14.52
C MET A 335 -10.10 -11.18 -15.77
N SER A 336 -10.64 -10.87 -16.95
CA SER A 336 -9.92 -11.04 -18.24
C SER A 336 -8.90 -9.94 -18.53
N GLN A 337 -8.91 -8.83 -17.80
CA GLN A 337 -8.05 -7.67 -18.06
C GLN A 337 -7.00 -7.48 -16.95
N LEU A 338 -5.85 -6.92 -17.32
CA LEU A 338 -4.71 -6.66 -16.44
C LEU A 338 -4.02 -5.34 -16.81
N ILE A 339 -3.73 -4.50 -15.81
CA ILE A 339 -2.89 -3.31 -15.96
C ILE A 339 -1.79 -3.34 -14.89
N THR A 340 -0.52 -3.24 -15.32
CA THR A 340 0.65 -3.23 -14.41
C THR A 340 0.97 -1.82 -13.89
N MET A 341 1.53 -1.77 -12.69
CA MET A 341 1.87 -0.57 -11.92
C MET A 341 3.17 -0.77 -11.14
N ALA A 342 3.73 0.28 -10.54
CA ALA A 342 5.02 0.19 -9.85
C ALA A 342 4.92 -0.26 -8.38
N CYS A 343 3.80 0.00 -7.70
CA CYS A 343 3.59 -0.35 -6.29
C CYS A 343 2.10 -0.43 -5.93
N GLY A 344 1.79 -0.90 -4.71
CA GLY A 344 0.42 -0.99 -4.21
C GLY A 344 -0.38 0.32 -4.27
N SER A 345 0.20 1.44 -3.80
CA SER A 345 -0.49 2.74 -3.82
C SER A 345 -0.94 3.13 -5.23
N CYS A 346 -0.05 3.13 -6.24
CA CYS A 346 -0.45 3.49 -7.59
C CYS A 346 -1.30 2.41 -8.30
N SER A 347 -1.35 1.18 -7.77
CA SER A 347 -2.34 0.17 -8.17
C SER A 347 -3.73 0.58 -7.69
N ASN A 348 -3.89 0.90 -6.40
CA ASN A 348 -5.13 1.36 -5.81
C ASN A 348 -5.62 2.70 -6.40
N GLU A 349 -4.76 3.72 -6.56
CA GLU A 349 -5.14 4.99 -7.21
C GLU A 349 -5.70 4.79 -8.63
N ASN A 350 -5.09 3.89 -9.43
CA ASN A 350 -5.56 3.64 -10.80
C ASN A 350 -6.79 2.70 -10.83
N ALA A 351 -6.96 1.83 -9.84
CA ALA A 351 -8.21 1.09 -9.64
C ALA A 351 -9.37 2.05 -9.30
N PHE A 352 -9.18 3.01 -8.38
CA PHE A 352 -10.18 4.04 -8.07
C PHE A 352 -10.58 4.84 -9.33
N LYS A 353 -9.60 5.33 -10.10
CA LYS A 353 -9.88 6.01 -11.38
C LYS A 353 -10.65 5.13 -12.36
N THR A 354 -10.28 3.85 -12.49
CA THR A 354 -10.96 2.89 -13.37
C THR A 354 -12.43 2.72 -12.95
N ILE A 355 -12.69 2.62 -11.66
CA ILE A 355 -14.04 2.53 -11.07
C ILE A 355 -14.85 3.81 -11.31
N PHE A 356 -14.28 5.00 -11.07
CA PHE A 356 -14.94 6.28 -11.35
C PHE A 356 -15.26 6.45 -12.86
N MET A 357 -14.35 6.00 -13.73
CA MET A 357 -14.53 6.01 -15.18
C MET A 357 -15.66 5.08 -15.64
N TRP A 358 -15.71 3.85 -15.13
CA TRP A 358 -16.82 2.92 -15.34
C TRP A 358 -18.14 3.51 -14.84
N TYR A 359 -18.17 4.08 -13.63
CA TYR A 359 -19.41 4.62 -13.07
C TYR A 359 -19.94 5.83 -13.88
N ARG A 360 -19.09 6.77 -14.32
CA ARG A 360 -19.52 7.81 -15.28
C ARG A 360 -19.98 7.23 -16.61
N SER A 361 -19.34 6.16 -17.10
CA SER A 361 -19.78 5.49 -18.33
C SER A 361 -21.16 4.85 -18.20
N LYS A 362 -21.52 4.34 -17.01
CA LYS A 362 -22.89 3.85 -16.73
C LYS A 362 -23.91 4.98 -16.67
N GLU A 363 -23.59 6.09 -15.99
CA GLU A 363 -24.49 7.25 -15.90
C GLU A 363 -24.70 7.96 -17.25
N ARG A 364 -23.68 8.01 -18.10
CA ARG A 364 -23.73 8.72 -19.41
C ARG A 364 -24.11 7.81 -20.60
N GLY A 365 -24.05 6.49 -20.42
CA GLY A 365 -24.28 5.52 -21.49
C GLY A 365 -23.26 5.67 -22.63
N GLN A 366 -23.75 5.53 -23.87
CA GLN A 366 -22.92 5.61 -25.09
C GLN A 366 -22.60 7.05 -25.54
N SER A 367 -23.07 8.07 -24.82
CA SER A 367 -22.83 9.48 -25.20
C SER A 367 -21.37 9.91 -25.01
N SER A 368 -20.91 10.79 -25.90
CA SER A 368 -19.60 11.45 -25.85
C SER A 368 -19.45 12.35 -24.61
N PHE A 369 -18.23 12.82 -24.34
CA PHE A 369 -17.99 13.83 -23.31
C PHE A 369 -18.69 15.13 -23.68
N SER A 370 -19.40 15.74 -22.73
CA SER A 370 -20.00 17.06 -22.99
C SER A 370 -18.90 18.13 -23.04
N LYS A 371 -19.17 19.25 -23.73
CA LYS A 371 -18.25 20.40 -23.74
C LYS A 371 -17.95 20.89 -22.31
N GLU A 372 -19.00 20.96 -21.48
CA GLU A 372 -18.90 21.35 -20.07
C GLU A 372 -18.05 20.37 -19.25
N GLU A 373 -18.18 19.05 -19.46
CA GLU A 373 -17.31 18.05 -18.80
C GLU A 373 -15.83 18.27 -19.16
N LEU A 374 -15.54 18.58 -20.43
CA LEU A 374 -14.17 18.80 -20.93
C LEU A 374 -13.55 20.12 -20.43
N GLU A 375 -14.35 21.18 -20.30
CA GLU A 375 -13.89 22.48 -19.80
C GLU A 375 -13.73 22.47 -18.27
N THR A 376 -14.68 21.88 -17.52
CA THR A 376 -14.66 21.87 -16.06
C THR A 376 -13.65 20.87 -15.45
N CYS A 377 -13.36 19.75 -16.12
CA CYS A 377 -12.36 18.80 -15.60
C CYS A 377 -10.93 19.38 -15.57
N MET A 378 -10.63 20.35 -16.45
CA MET A 378 -9.31 21.00 -16.50
C MET A 378 -9.08 21.99 -15.36
N VAL A 379 -10.13 22.36 -14.62
CA VAL A 379 -10.09 23.31 -13.49
C VAL A 379 -10.61 22.69 -12.17
N ASN A 380 -10.62 21.36 -12.08
CA ASN A 380 -11.06 20.59 -10.91
C ASN A 380 -12.52 20.82 -10.48
N GLN A 381 -13.43 21.08 -11.43
CA GLN A 381 -14.85 21.37 -11.16
C GLN A 381 -15.79 20.32 -11.75
N ALA A 382 -16.97 20.17 -11.14
CA ALA A 382 -18.08 19.41 -11.71
C ALA A 382 -18.68 20.15 -12.93
N PRO A 383 -19.28 19.45 -13.91
CA PRO A 383 -19.50 17.99 -13.97
C PRO A 383 -18.28 17.17 -14.38
N GLY A 384 -17.21 17.78 -14.91
CA GLY A 384 -16.01 17.08 -15.40
C GLY A 384 -15.25 16.31 -14.32
N CYS A 385 -15.19 16.86 -13.11
CA CYS A 385 -14.76 16.19 -11.89
C CYS A 385 -15.99 15.85 -11.03
N PRO A 386 -16.50 14.60 -11.07
CA PRO A 386 -17.65 14.20 -10.25
C PRO A 386 -17.25 14.03 -8.77
N ASP A 387 -18.11 14.47 -7.85
CA ASP A 387 -17.95 14.33 -6.39
C ASP A 387 -18.29 12.90 -5.91
N TYR A 388 -17.68 11.90 -6.55
CA TYR A 388 -17.86 10.48 -6.22
C TYR A 388 -17.07 10.06 -4.98
N SER A 389 -17.47 8.94 -4.38
CA SER A 389 -16.78 8.35 -3.23
C SER A 389 -16.42 6.88 -3.41
N ILE A 390 -15.40 6.43 -2.69
CA ILE A 390 -15.07 5.02 -2.48
C ILE A 390 -15.35 4.70 -1.01
N LEU A 391 -16.19 3.70 -0.75
CA LEU A 391 -16.40 3.22 0.62
C LEU A 391 -15.19 2.41 1.07
N SER A 392 -14.74 2.66 2.30
CA SER A 392 -13.58 2.02 2.92
C SER A 392 -13.89 1.61 4.36
N PHE A 393 -13.00 0.87 5.00
CA PHE A 393 -13.22 0.28 6.32
C PHE A 393 -12.27 0.83 7.39
N MET A 394 -12.78 1.06 8.59
CA MET A 394 -11.95 1.36 9.77
C MET A 394 -10.88 0.29 9.97
N GLY A 395 -9.64 0.68 10.27
CA GLY A 395 -8.48 -0.21 10.36
C GLY A 395 -7.71 -0.44 9.03
N ALA A 396 -8.32 -0.21 7.87
CA ALA A 396 -7.72 -0.58 6.58
C ALA A 396 -6.43 0.19 6.23
N PHE A 397 -5.59 -0.38 5.37
CA PHE A 397 -4.41 0.28 4.80
C PHE A 397 -4.24 -0.01 3.31
N HIS A 398 -4.53 1.00 2.49
CA HIS A 398 -4.51 0.94 1.03
C HIS A 398 -3.39 1.78 0.39
N GLY A 399 -2.60 2.51 1.19
CA GLY A 399 -1.43 3.25 0.72
C GLY A 399 -1.24 4.59 1.43
N ARG A 400 -0.41 5.47 0.84
CA ARG A 400 -0.07 6.79 1.40
C ARG A 400 -0.11 7.96 0.41
N THR A 401 -0.44 7.72 -0.86
CA THR A 401 -0.87 8.78 -1.80
C THR A 401 -2.29 9.23 -1.44
N MET A 402 -2.71 10.44 -1.81
CA MET A 402 -3.88 11.09 -1.19
C MET A 402 -5.21 10.32 -1.33
N GLY A 403 -5.49 9.64 -2.46
CA GLY A 403 -6.70 8.83 -2.62
C GLY A 403 -6.64 7.53 -1.80
N CYS A 404 -5.48 6.88 -1.81
CA CYS A 404 -5.21 5.72 -0.95
C CYS A 404 -5.22 6.06 0.55
N LEU A 405 -4.86 7.30 0.90
CA LEU A 405 -4.82 7.75 2.28
C LEU A 405 -6.20 8.15 2.78
N ALA A 406 -7.09 8.65 1.92
CA ALA A 406 -8.49 8.87 2.26
C ALA A 406 -9.21 7.54 2.61
N THR A 407 -8.86 6.45 1.93
CA THR A 407 -9.39 5.09 2.20
C THR A 407 -8.63 4.30 3.29
N THR A 408 -7.48 4.78 3.74
CA THR A 408 -6.67 4.17 4.82
C THR A 408 -7.10 4.70 6.18
N HIS A 409 -7.34 3.83 7.17
CA HIS A 409 -7.80 4.19 8.51
C HIS A 409 -7.09 3.39 9.62
N SER A 410 -5.80 3.13 9.44
CA SER A 410 -4.98 2.23 10.28
C SER A 410 -4.37 2.88 11.53
N LYS A 411 -3.73 4.06 11.41
CA LYS A 411 -3.06 4.77 12.51
C LYS A 411 -3.12 6.29 12.31
N ALA A 412 -3.31 7.05 13.40
CA ALA A 412 -3.41 8.50 13.35
C ALA A 412 -2.16 9.18 12.72
N ILE A 413 -0.96 8.69 13.04
CA ILE A 413 0.32 9.18 12.49
C ILE A 413 0.49 8.93 10.97
N HIS A 414 -0.39 8.15 10.34
CA HIS A 414 -0.44 8.05 8.88
C HIS A 414 -1.30 9.15 8.22
N LYS A 415 -2.22 9.75 8.99
CA LYS A 415 -3.37 10.54 8.51
C LYS A 415 -3.33 12.02 8.90
N ILE A 416 -2.70 12.35 10.03
CA ILE A 416 -2.65 13.71 10.56
C ILE A 416 -1.97 14.67 9.58
N ASP A 417 -2.42 15.93 9.58
CA ASP A 417 -1.92 17.03 8.74
C ASP A 417 -2.05 16.88 7.20
N ILE A 418 -2.59 15.76 6.69
CA ILE A 418 -2.81 15.56 5.25
C ILE A 418 -4.29 15.78 4.87
N PRO A 419 -4.60 16.60 3.84
CA PRO A 419 -5.96 16.74 3.32
C PRO A 419 -6.56 15.41 2.82
N SER A 420 -7.86 15.21 3.04
CA SER A 420 -8.60 13.98 2.75
C SER A 420 -9.99 14.27 2.17
N PHE A 421 -10.59 13.28 1.51
CA PHE A 421 -11.96 13.35 1.00
C PHE A 421 -12.99 12.91 2.08
N ASP A 422 -14.18 13.53 2.10
CA ASP A 422 -15.36 13.04 2.84
C ASP A 422 -16.01 11.90 2.05
N TRP A 423 -15.45 10.70 2.23
CA TRP A 423 -15.93 9.43 1.70
C TRP A 423 -16.44 8.54 2.85
N PRO A 424 -17.33 7.56 2.60
CA PRO A 424 -17.87 6.71 3.66
C PRO A 424 -16.80 5.77 4.24
N ILE A 425 -16.83 5.67 5.58
CA ILE A 425 -15.97 4.78 6.36
C ILE A 425 -16.89 3.87 7.18
N ALA A 426 -16.89 2.58 6.87
CA ALA A 426 -17.66 1.56 7.58
C ALA A 426 -16.84 0.93 8.71
N PRO A 427 -17.48 0.36 9.76
CA PRO A 427 -16.80 -0.53 10.69
C PRO A 427 -16.34 -1.82 9.99
N PHE A 428 -15.15 -2.32 10.35
CA PHE A 428 -14.76 -3.70 10.03
C PHE A 428 -15.06 -4.60 11.25
N PRO A 429 -15.56 -5.84 11.07
CA PRO A 429 -15.92 -6.71 12.18
C PRO A 429 -14.76 -6.96 13.17
N ARG A 430 -14.99 -6.69 14.46
CA ARG A 430 -14.00 -6.99 15.51
C ARG A 430 -14.32 -8.31 16.21
N LEU A 431 -13.92 -9.44 15.60
CA LEU A 431 -14.17 -10.77 16.14
C LEU A 431 -13.62 -10.97 17.57
N LYS A 432 -14.42 -11.64 18.41
CA LYS A 432 -14.04 -12.20 19.70
C LYS A 432 -13.45 -13.60 19.53
N TYR A 433 -12.58 -14.00 20.44
CA TYR A 433 -11.82 -15.26 20.41
C TYR A 433 -11.85 -15.91 21.80
N PRO A 434 -11.87 -17.26 21.94
CA PRO A 434 -11.90 -18.27 20.85
C PRO A 434 -13.13 -18.16 19.93
N LEU A 435 -12.99 -18.52 18.66
CA LEU A 435 -14.05 -18.31 17.66
C LEU A 435 -15.27 -19.21 17.93
N GLU A 436 -14.99 -20.37 18.50
CA GLU A 436 -15.89 -21.46 18.85
C GLU A 436 -16.81 -21.10 20.02
N GLU A 437 -16.36 -20.20 20.92
CA GLU A 437 -17.14 -19.70 22.05
C GLU A 437 -18.07 -18.55 21.66
N PHE A 438 -17.63 -17.68 20.75
CA PHE A 438 -18.32 -16.42 20.41
C PHE A 438 -19.03 -16.44 19.05
N VAL A 439 -19.49 -17.60 18.60
CA VAL A 439 -20.09 -17.79 17.26
C VAL A 439 -21.25 -16.83 17.00
N LYS A 440 -22.14 -16.61 17.99
CA LYS A 440 -23.33 -15.75 17.83
C LYS A 440 -22.95 -14.26 17.83
N GLU A 441 -22.08 -13.85 18.74
CA GLU A 441 -21.58 -12.49 18.88
C GLU A 441 -20.82 -12.05 17.62
N ASN A 442 -20.01 -12.96 17.06
CA ASN A 442 -19.27 -12.74 15.83
C ASN A 442 -20.21 -12.61 14.62
N GLN A 443 -21.24 -13.45 14.51
CA GLN A 443 -22.28 -13.33 13.48
C GLN A 443 -23.08 -12.02 13.59
N GLN A 444 -23.40 -11.57 14.81
CA GLN A 444 -24.11 -10.31 15.06
C GLN A 444 -23.25 -9.09 14.71
N GLU A 445 -21.96 -9.11 15.05
CA GLU A 445 -21.00 -8.05 14.71
C GLU A 445 -20.77 -7.96 13.19
N GLU A 446 -20.65 -9.11 12.50
CA GLU A 446 -20.56 -9.13 11.04
C GLU A 446 -21.84 -8.61 10.37
N ALA A 447 -23.02 -8.99 10.86
CA ALA A 447 -24.30 -8.49 10.35
C ALA A 447 -24.44 -6.97 10.54
N ARG A 448 -24.15 -6.44 11.73
CA ARG A 448 -24.15 -4.99 12.02
C ARG A 448 -23.24 -4.22 11.07
N CYS A 449 -22.03 -4.72 10.83
CA CYS A 449 -21.08 -4.09 9.91
C CYS A 449 -21.60 -4.08 8.46
N LEU A 450 -22.29 -5.14 8.02
CA LEU A 450 -22.90 -5.21 6.67
C LEU A 450 -24.08 -4.24 6.52
N GLU A 451 -24.93 -4.12 7.55
CA GLU A 451 -26.04 -3.16 7.60
C GLU A 451 -25.51 -1.72 7.51
N GLU A 452 -24.49 -1.36 8.30
CA GLU A 452 -23.87 -0.02 8.25
C GLU A 452 -23.20 0.29 6.90
N VAL A 453 -22.69 -0.70 6.16
CA VAL A 453 -22.20 -0.51 4.78
C VAL A 453 -23.34 -0.12 3.83
N GLU A 454 -24.47 -0.84 3.86
CA GLU A 454 -25.63 -0.54 3.01
C GLU A 454 -26.22 0.85 3.35
N ASP A 455 -26.35 1.18 4.64
CA ASP A 455 -26.81 2.48 5.12
C ASP A 455 -25.88 3.63 4.68
N LEU A 456 -24.56 3.43 4.74
CA LEU A 456 -23.56 4.40 4.24
C LEU A 456 -23.69 4.62 2.73
N ILE A 457 -23.92 3.58 1.93
CA ILE A 457 -24.11 3.72 0.47
C ILE A 457 -25.36 4.56 0.18
N VAL A 458 -26.48 4.28 0.85
CA VAL A 458 -27.74 5.04 0.71
C VAL A 458 -27.56 6.50 1.17
N LYS A 459 -26.89 6.72 2.31
CA LYS A 459 -26.59 8.05 2.87
C LYS A 459 -25.71 8.90 1.95
N TYR A 460 -24.66 8.32 1.37
CA TYR A 460 -23.75 9.05 0.47
C TYR A 460 -24.37 9.29 -0.92
N ARG A 461 -25.19 8.37 -1.44
CA ARG A 461 -26.02 8.63 -2.62
C ARG A 461 -27.02 9.79 -2.39
N LYS A 462 -27.62 9.89 -1.20
CA LYS A 462 -28.47 11.04 -0.81
C LYS A 462 -27.67 12.35 -0.68
N LYS A 463 -26.43 12.33 -0.17
CA LYS A 463 -25.47 13.46 -0.16
C LYS A 463 -25.07 13.95 -1.58
N LYS A 464 -25.50 13.29 -2.67
CA LYS A 464 -24.96 13.43 -4.04
C LYS A 464 -23.51 12.96 -4.21
N ARG A 465 -22.96 12.27 -3.21
CA ARG A 465 -21.60 11.70 -3.19
C ARG A 465 -21.59 10.21 -3.49
N THR A 466 -22.19 9.83 -4.62
CA THR A 466 -22.44 8.43 -5.01
C THR A 466 -21.21 7.54 -4.78
N VAL A 467 -21.41 6.44 -4.04
CA VAL A 467 -20.38 5.42 -3.84
C VAL A 467 -20.16 4.68 -5.15
N ALA A 468 -19.04 4.95 -5.82
CA ALA A 468 -18.70 4.32 -7.09
C ALA A 468 -18.15 2.90 -6.89
N GLY A 469 -17.48 2.65 -5.77
CA GLY A 469 -16.96 1.34 -5.39
C GLY A 469 -16.69 1.21 -3.89
N ILE A 470 -16.40 -0.03 -3.48
CA ILE A 470 -16.03 -0.43 -2.12
C ILE A 470 -14.63 -1.04 -2.19
N ILE A 471 -13.70 -0.60 -1.34
CA ILE A 471 -12.38 -1.22 -1.19
C ILE A 471 -12.26 -1.97 0.15
N VAL A 472 -11.69 -3.18 0.12
CA VAL A 472 -11.47 -4.00 1.33
C VAL A 472 -10.23 -4.90 1.20
N GLU A 473 -9.48 -5.09 2.29
CA GLU A 473 -8.45 -6.14 2.43
C GLU A 473 -9.12 -7.46 2.86
N PRO A 474 -8.79 -8.65 2.29
CA PRO A 474 -9.30 -9.93 2.77
C PRO A 474 -8.93 -10.26 4.22
N ILE A 475 -7.81 -9.71 4.70
CA ILE A 475 -7.40 -9.67 6.11
C ILE A 475 -6.73 -8.31 6.31
N GLN A 476 -7.29 -7.42 7.14
CA GLN A 476 -6.73 -6.07 7.32
C GLN A 476 -5.37 -6.13 8.00
N SER A 477 -4.33 -5.60 7.37
CA SER A 477 -2.96 -5.82 7.82
C SER A 477 -2.48 -4.79 8.86
N GLU A 478 -2.26 -3.53 8.45
CA GLU A 478 -1.62 -2.54 9.34
C GLU A 478 -2.49 -2.14 10.53
N GLY A 479 -3.82 -2.27 10.38
CA GLY A 479 -4.82 -2.04 11.43
C GLY A 479 -4.86 -3.08 12.55
N GLY A 480 -4.05 -4.14 12.49
CA GLY A 480 -3.92 -5.14 13.55
C GLY A 480 -4.37 -6.55 13.18
N ASP A 481 -4.11 -7.01 11.95
CA ASP A 481 -4.46 -8.36 11.49
C ASP A 481 -5.95 -8.71 11.79
N ASN A 482 -6.88 -7.87 11.34
CA ASN A 482 -8.31 -8.09 11.56
C ASN A 482 -8.85 -9.07 10.50
N HIS A 483 -9.40 -10.19 10.98
CA HIS A 483 -10.09 -11.19 10.17
C HIS A 483 -11.62 -10.98 10.24
N ALA A 484 -12.31 -11.37 9.18
CA ALA A 484 -13.76 -11.61 9.16
C ALA A 484 -14.01 -12.97 8.49
N SER A 485 -15.21 -13.53 8.63
CA SER A 485 -15.60 -14.79 8.01
C SER A 485 -15.66 -14.68 6.48
N ASP A 486 -15.50 -15.80 5.79
CA ASP A 486 -15.72 -15.86 4.33
C ASP A 486 -17.18 -15.51 3.95
N ASP A 487 -18.11 -15.62 4.91
CA ASP A 487 -19.52 -15.28 4.71
C ASP A 487 -19.79 -13.78 4.74
N PHE A 488 -19.09 -13.03 5.62
CA PHE A 488 -19.06 -11.58 5.59
C PHE A 488 -18.62 -11.06 4.23
N PHE A 489 -17.54 -11.61 3.66
CA PHE A 489 -17.05 -11.18 2.34
C PHE A 489 -18.00 -11.53 1.19
N ARG A 490 -18.67 -12.69 1.22
CA ARG A 490 -19.74 -13.02 0.25
C ARG A 490 -20.89 -12.02 0.32
N LYS A 491 -21.43 -11.77 1.52
CA LYS A 491 -22.52 -10.79 1.72
C LYS A 491 -22.11 -9.37 1.34
N LEU A 492 -20.88 -8.96 1.63
CA LEU A 492 -20.34 -7.67 1.24
C LEU A 492 -20.21 -7.52 -0.29
N ARG A 493 -19.77 -8.59 -0.97
CA ARG A 493 -19.75 -8.65 -2.45
C ARG A 493 -21.16 -8.47 -3.03
N ASP A 494 -22.15 -9.12 -2.44
CA ASP A 494 -23.54 -9.03 -2.87
C ASP A 494 -24.14 -7.64 -2.62
N ILE A 495 -23.86 -6.98 -1.48
CA ILE A 495 -24.23 -5.58 -1.22
C ILE A 495 -23.60 -4.64 -2.26
N SER A 496 -22.33 -4.86 -2.61
CA SER A 496 -21.65 -4.07 -3.65
C SER A 496 -22.39 -4.16 -4.99
N ARG A 497 -22.73 -5.39 -5.42
CA ARG A 497 -23.49 -5.66 -6.65
C ARG A 497 -24.90 -5.07 -6.61
N LYS A 498 -25.62 -5.24 -5.49
CA LYS A 498 -26.99 -4.73 -5.22
C LYS A 498 -27.11 -3.22 -5.43
N HIS A 499 -26.09 -2.45 -5.06
CA HIS A 499 -26.10 -0.99 -5.27
C HIS A 499 -25.45 -0.51 -6.57
N GLY A 500 -24.88 -1.41 -7.38
CA GLY A 500 -24.13 -1.07 -8.58
C GLY A 500 -22.77 -0.42 -8.30
N CYS A 501 -22.21 -0.65 -7.10
CA CYS A 501 -20.84 -0.29 -6.76
C CYS A 501 -19.87 -1.33 -7.34
N ALA A 502 -18.66 -0.92 -7.71
CA ALA A 502 -17.59 -1.88 -8.02
C ALA A 502 -16.97 -2.42 -6.73
N PHE A 503 -16.72 -3.72 -6.67
CA PHE A 503 -15.99 -4.35 -5.56
C PHE A 503 -14.51 -4.46 -5.88
N LEU A 504 -13.68 -3.75 -5.09
CA LEU A 504 -12.22 -3.69 -5.19
C LEU A 504 -11.60 -4.44 -4.02
N VAL A 505 -10.92 -5.54 -4.32
CA VAL A 505 -10.23 -6.35 -3.30
C VAL A 505 -8.74 -6.02 -3.31
N ASP A 506 -8.24 -5.56 -2.17
CA ASP A 506 -6.83 -5.22 -1.99
C ASP A 506 -6.04 -6.44 -1.49
N GLU A 507 -5.34 -7.09 -2.43
CA GLU A 507 -4.46 -8.23 -2.16
C GLU A 507 -2.98 -7.82 -2.16
N VAL A 508 -2.67 -6.53 -1.97
CA VAL A 508 -1.29 -5.99 -1.87
C VAL A 508 -0.53 -6.55 -0.66
N GLN A 509 -1.17 -7.21 0.32
CA GLN A 509 -0.47 -7.90 1.41
C GLN A 509 -0.82 -9.38 1.59
N THR A 510 -2.05 -9.79 1.25
CA THR A 510 -2.55 -11.17 1.37
C THR A 510 -2.25 -12.04 0.14
N GLY A 511 -2.07 -11.43 -1.03
CA GLY A 511 -1.78 -12.12 -2.29
C GLY A 511 -0.36 -12.67 -2.36
N GLY A 512 -0.16 -13.64 -3.25
CA GLY A 512 1.10 -14.36 -3.41
C GLY A 512 1.25 -15.49 -2.38
N GLY A 513 0.21 -16.27 -2.12
CA GLY A 513 0.32 -17.64 -1.58
C GLY A 513 0.31 -17.83 -0.06
N CYS A 514 0.53 -16.77 0.74
CA CYS A 514 0.79 -16.91 2.18
C CYS A 514 -0.41 -17.41 3.01
N THR A 515 -1.63 -17.36 2.47
CA THR A 515 -2.85 -17.88 3.11
C THR A 515 -3.18 -19.34 2.75
N GLY A 516 -2.28 -20.05 2.04
CA GLY A 516 -2.52 -21.39 1.51
C GLY A 516 -3.27 -21.43 0.17
N LYS A 517 -3.61 -20.26 -0.39
CA LYS A 517 -4.13 -20.04 -1.74
C LYS A 517 -3.40 -18.86 -2.37
N PHE A 518 -3.36 -18.76 -3.71
CA PHE A 518 -2.52 -17.74 -4.36
C PHE A 518 -3.04 -16.33 -4.05
N TRP A 519 -4.35 -16.15 -4.11
CA TRP A 519 -5.09 -14.99 -3.62
C TRP A 519 -5.97 -15.40 -2.43
N ALA A 520 -6.08 -14.57 -1.40
CA ALA A 520 -6.85 -14.89 -0.21
C ALA A 520 -8.37 -14.90 -0.46
N HIS A 521 -8.88 -14.15 -1.43
CA HIS A 521 -10.31 -14.17 -1.80
C HIS A 521 -10.76 -15.51 -2.40
N GLU A 522 -9.85 -16.37 -2.87
CA GLU A 522 -10.20 -17.71 -3.35
C GLU A 522 -10.83 -18.58 -2.25
N HIS A 523 -10.58 -18.28 -0.97
CA HIS A 523 -11.22 -18.96 0.17
C HIS A 523 -12.72 -18.64 0.29
N TRP A 524 -13.21 -17.56 -0.33
CA TRP A 524 -14.63 -17.18 -0.29
C TRP A 524 -15.54 -18.12 -1.10
N GLY A 525 -14.96 -18.88 -2.04
CA GLY A 525 -15.68 -19.87 -2.86
C GLY A 525 -16.50 -19.27 -4.02
N LEU A 526 -16.29 -18.00 -4.37
CA LEU A 526 -17.07 -17.30 -5.40
C LEU A 526 -16.51 -17.47 -6.82
N ASP A 527 -17.40 -17.51 -7.82
CA ASP A 527 -17.08 -17.36 -9.24
C ASP A 527 -17.02 -15.89 -9.70
N ASP A 528 -17.74 -15.01 -9.00
CA ASP A 528 -17.73 -13.55 -9.17
C ASP A 528 -17.18 -12.87 -7.89
N PRO A 529 -15.90 -13.09 -7.51
CA PRO A 529 -15.36 -12.65 -6.22
C PRO A 529 -15.24 -11.13 -6.10
N ALA A 530 -14.97 -10.43 -7.21
CA ALA A 530 -14.76 -8.99 -7.26
C ALA A 530 -14.85 -8.46 -8.70
N ASP A 531 -14.89 -7.14 -8.85
CA ASP A 531 -14.85 -6.46 -10.17
C ASP A 531 -13.42 -6.01 -10.53
N VAL A 532 -12.62 -5.70 -9.49
CA VAL A 532 -11.20 -5.32 -9.59
C VAL A 532 -10.44 -5.95 -8.41
N MET A 533 -9.20 -6.38 -8.63
CA MET A 533 -8.30 -6.83 -7.55
C MET A 533 -6.90 -6.27 -7.74
N THR A 534 -6.39 -5.55 -6.74
CA THR A 534 -5.05 -4.92 -6.74
C THR A 534 -4.00 -5.79 -6.04
N PHE A 535 -2.75 -5.70 -6.50
CA PHE A 535 -1.65 -6.50 -5.96
C PHE A 535 -0.31 -5.76 -6.02
N SER A 536 0.63 -6.16 -5.16
CA SER A 536 2.05 -5.78 -5.22
C SER A 536 2.88 -6.68 -4.30
N LYS A 537 3.89 -6.15 -3.58
CA LYS A 537 4.73 -6.87 -2.59
C LYS A 537 5.32 -8.17 -3.17
N LYS A 538 4.83 -9.35 -2.75
CA LYS A 538 5.29 -10.67 -3.23
C LYS A 538 5.23 -10.82 -4.75
N MET A 539 4.37 -10.05 -5.41
CA MET A 539 4.24 -10.01 -6.86
C MET A 539 5.38 -9.27 -7.58
N MET A 540 6.38 -8.71 -6.87
CA MET A 540 7.57 -8.01 -7.38
C MET A 540 7.31 -6.69 -8.13
N THR A 541 6.30 -6.68 -9.00
CA THR A 541 5.67 -5.54 -9.65
C THR A 541 4.38 -5.17 -8.91
N GLY A 542 3.70 -4.10 -9.31
CA GLY A 542 2.32 -3.80 -8.90
C GLY A 542 1.35 -3.99 -10.06
N GLY A 543 0.06 -3.85 -9.79
CA GLY A 543 -0.98 -3.82 -10.81
C GLY A 543 -2.36 -4.12 -10.27
N PHE A 544 -3.31 -4.24 -11.20
CA PHE A 544 -4.64 -4.74 -10.91
C PHE A 544 -5.20 -5.57 -12.05
N PHE A 545 -5.87 -6.66 -11.68
CA PHE A 545 -6.78 -7.38 -12.56
C PHE A 545 -8.16 -6.74 -12.48
N HIS A 546 -8.93 -6.81 -13.56
CA HIS A 546 -10.32 -6.37 -13.57
C HIS A 546 -11.17 -7.09 -14.62
N LYS A 547 -12.48 -6.99 -14.46
CA LYS A 547 -13.45 -7.40 -15.50
C LYS A 547 -13.35 -6.52 -16.75
N GLU A 548 -13.78 -7.08 -17.87
CA GLU A 548 -13.81 -6.40 -19.17
C GLU A 548 -14.70 -5.15 -19.20
N GLU A 549 -15.83 -5.16 -18.49
CA GLU A 549 -16.74 -4.01 -18.42
C GLU A 549 -16.08 -2.74 -17.83
N LEU A 550 -15.01 -2.89 -17.03
CA LEU A 550 -14.25 -1.77 -16.45
C LEU A 550 -13.09 -1.30 -17.34
N ARG A 551 -12.89 -1.90 -18.52
CA ARG A 551 -11.81 -1.53 -19.44
C ARG A 551 -11.89 -0.04 -19.83
N PRO A 552 -10.80 0.74 -19.66
CA PRO A 552 -10.75 2.13 -20.12
C PRO A 552 -11.18 2.30 -21.59
N ASN A 553 -12.25 3.07 -21.80
CA ASN A 553 -12.84 3.32 -23.12
C ASN A 553 -11.98 4.18 -24.06
N ALA A 554 -10.86 4.73 -23.57
CA ALA A 554 -9.88 5.48 -24.35
C ALA A 554 -8.48 5.33 -23.72
N PRO A 555 -7.39 5.39 -24.50
CA PRO A 555 -6.02 5.38 -23.99
C PRO A 555 -5.70 6.62 -23.14
N TYR A 556 -4.52 6.63 -22.53
CA TYR A 556 -3.97 7.71 -21.68
C TYR A 556 -4.73 8.05 -20.38
N ARG A 557 -5.99 7.61 -20.19
CA ARG A 557 -6.77 7.83 -18.95
C ARG A 557 -6.19 7.08 -17.74
N ILE A 558 -5.77 5.83 -17.96
CA ILE A 558 -4.99 5.02 -17.03
C ILE A 558 -3.60 4.85 -17.63
N PHE A 559 -2.66 5.68 -17.18
CA PHE A 559 -1.31 5.78 -17.74
C PHE A 559 -0.34 6.36 -16.70
N ASN A 560 0.95 6.06 -16.88
CA ASN A 560 2.10 6.79 -16.32
C ASN A 560 3.36 6.35 -17.09
N THR A 561 4.50 7.00 -16.82
CA THR A 561 5.76 6.80 -17.58
C THR A 561 6.22 5.34 -17.67
N TRP A 562 5.98 4.50 -16.65
CA TRP A 562 6.58 3.16 -16.59
C TRP A 562 5.60 1.99 -16.51
N LEU A 563 4.38 2.17 -15.96
CA LEU A 563 3.36 1.11 -15.79
C LEU A 563 3.93 -0.22 -15.24
N GLY A 564 4.81 -0.13 -14.24
CA GLY A 564 5.58 -1.26 -13.72
C GLY A 564 7.04 -1.24 -14.17
N ASP A 565 7.61 -2.41 -14.42
CA ASP A 565 9.02 -2.60 -14.76
C ASP A 565 9.23 -4.04 -15.31
N PRO A 566 9.69 -4.23 -16.57
CA PRO A 566 9.93 -5.56 -17.14
C PRO A 566 10.86 -6.46 -16.33
N SER A 567 11.85 -5.90 -15.63
CA SER A 567 12.76 -6.69 -14.79
C SER A 567 12.04 -7.35 -13.60
N LYS A 568 10.95 -6.73 -13.13
CA LYS A 568 10.11 -7.29 -12.05
C LYS A 568 9.17 -8.37 -12.58
N ASN A 569 8.67 -8.22 -13.81
CA ASN A 569 7.91 -9.27 -14.50
C ASN A 569 8.80 -10.51 -14.79
N LEU A 570 10.07 -10.29 -15.19
CA LEU A 570 11.06 -11.35 -15.40
C LEU A 570 11.32 -12.15 -14.12
N LEU A 571 11.57 -11.47 -12.99
CA LEU A 571 11.74 -12.13 -11.69
C LEU A 571 10.45 -12.83 -11.23
N LEU A 572 9.29 -12.21 -11.43
CA LEU A 572 8.00 -12.78 -11.05
C LEU A 572 7.68 -14.09 -11.78
N ALA A 573 8.04 -14.21 -13.06
CA ALA A 573 7.82 -15.45 -13.82
C ALA A 573 8.51 -16.66 -13.15
N GLU A 574 9.78 -16.53 -12.75
CA GLU A 574 10.45 -17.62 -12.00
C GLU A 574 9.97 -17.74 -10.56
N VAL A 575 9.52 -16.65 -9.90
CA VAL A 575 8.84 -16.75 -8.59
C VAL A 575 7.58 -17.61 -8.69
N ILE A 576 6.75 -17.41 -9.71
CA ILE A 576 5.52 -18.21 -9.92
C ILE A 576 5.86 -19.63 -10.37
N ASN A 577 6.91 -19.83 -11.17
CA ASN A 577 7.45 -21.16 -11.49
C ASN A 577 7.87 -21.92 -10.22
N VAL A 578 8.68 -21.31 -9.35
CA VAL A 578 9.09 -21.87 -8.05
C VAL A 578 7.88 -22.22 -7.20
N ILE A 579 6.91 -21.31 -7.05
CA ILE A 579 5.70 -21.53 -6.23
C ILE A 579 4.90 -22.75 -6.71
N LYS A 580 4.73 -22.90 -8.03
CA LYS A 580 4.01 -24.01 -8.65
C LYS A 580 4.80 -25.34 -8.62
N ARG A 581 6.10 -25.29 -8.87
CA ARG A 581 7.02 -26.44 -8.95
C ARG A 581 7.33 -27.07 -7.60
N GLU A 582 7.41 -26.26 -6.54
CA GLU A 582 7.86 -26.68 -5.20
C GLU A 582 6.71 -26.71 -4.17
N ASP A 583 5.47 -26.68 -4.67
CA ASP A 583 4.19 -26.70 -3.95
C ASP A 583 4.17 -25.76 -2.73
N LEU A 584 4.52 -24.49 -2.97
CA LEU A 584 4.67 -23.53 -1.88
C LEU A 584 3.32 -23.06 -1.30
N LEU A 585 2.19 -23.37 -1.97
CA LEU A 585 0.84 -23.07 -1.48
C LEU A 585 0.40 -24.06 -0.40
N ASN A 586 0.48 -25.37 -0.66
CA ASN A 586 0.19 -26.38 0.37
C ASN A 586 1.19 -26.30 1.52
N ASN A 587 2.45 -25.97 1.23
CA ASN A 587 3.45 -25.66 2.25
C ASN A 587 3.04 -24.49 3.17
N ALA A 588 2.55 -23.38 2.61
CA ALA A 588 2.10 -22.23 3.39
C ALA A 588 0.86 -22.56 4.25
N ALA A 589 -0.02 -23.46 3.78
CA ALA A 589 -1.10 -24.02 4.59
C ALA A 589 -0.57 -24.92 5.73
N HIS A 590 0.37 -25.81 5.44
CA HIS A 590 0.90 -26.79 6.40
C HIS A 590 1.76 -26.15 7.50
N ALA A 591 2.82 -25.42 7.13
CA ALA A 591 3.68 -24.71 8.08
C ALA A 591 2.93 -23.58 8.80
N GLY A 592 1.89 -23.02 8.18
CA GLY A 592 0.93 -22.13 8.81
C GLY A 592 0.12 -22.78 9.92
N LYS A 593 -0.39 -24.00 9.69
CA LYS A 593 -1.08 -24.80 10.72
C LYS A 593 -0.14 -25.12 11.89
N VAL A 594 1.09 -25.54 11.63
CA VAL A 594 2.10 -25.82 12.67
C VAL A 594 2.36 -24.57 13.52
N LEU A 595 2.56 -23.40 12.89
CA LEU A 595 2.75 -22.13 13.56
C LEU A 595 1.53 -21.75 14.43
N LEU A 596 0.31 -21.83 13.87
CA LEU A 596 -0.92 -21.45 14.56
C LEU A 596 -1.23 -22.38 15.74
N THR A 597 -1.06 -23.69 15.60
CA THR A 597 -1.21 -24.66 16.70
C THR A 597 -0.22 -24.38 17.84
N GLY A 598 1.04 -24.08 17.53
CA GLY A 598 2.02 -23.71 18.55
C GLY A 598 1.73 -22.36 19.22
N LEU A 599 1.19 -21.38 18.49
CA LEU A 599 0.74 -20.12 19.08
C LEU A 599 -0.44 -20.32 20.04
N LEU A 600 -1.35 -21.26 19.76
CA LEU A 600 -2.46 -21.62 20.65
C LEU A 600 -1.97 -22.30 21.94
N ASP A 601 -0.96 -23.17 21.88
CA ASP A 601 -0.28 -23.72 23.07
C ASP A 601 0.33 -22.60 23.93
N LEU A 602 1.06 -21.66 23.31
CA LEU A 602 1.64 -20.52 24.00
C LEU A 602 0.58 -19.57 24.58
N GLN A 603 -0.59 -19.43 23.95
CA GLN A 603 -1.73 -18.69 24.52
C GLN A 603 -2.31 -19.40 25.76
N ALA A 604 -2.45 -20.73 25.72
CA ALA A 604 -2.94 -21.50 26.87
C ALA A 604 -1.96 -21.48 28.06
N ARG A 605 -0.65 -21.43 27.78
CA ARG A 605 0.42 -21.39 28.80
C ARG A 605 0.75 -19.99 29.32
N PHE A 606 0.54 -18.94 28.52
CA PHE A 606 0.85 -17.55 28.86
C PHE A 606 -0.32 -16.58 28.55
N PRO A 607 -1.56 -16.84 29.05
CA PRO A 607 -2.74 -16.02 28.73
C PRO A 607 -2.65 -14.56 29.23
N GLN A 608 -1.75 -14.29 30.19
CA GLN A 608 -1.43 -12.94 30.67
C GLN A 608 -0.52 -12.13 29.72
N LEU A 609 0.08 -12.77 28.70
CA LEU A 609 0.95 -12.13 27.69
C LEU A 609 0.42 -12.28 26.26
N ILE A 610 -0.36 -13.32 25.97
CA ILE A 610 -0.82 -13.68 24.63
C ILE A 610 -2.35 -13.84 24.65
N SER A 611 -3.02 -13.21 23.69
CA SER A 611 -4.48 -13.29 23.52
C SER A 611 -4.87 -13.18 22.04
N ARG A 612 -6.09 -13.64 21.70
CA ARG A 612 -6.68 -13.52 20.34
C ARG A 612 -5.76 -14.08 19.24
N VAL A 613 -5.08 -15.20 19.49
CA VAL A 613 -4.29 -15.93 18.48
C VAL A 613 -5.19 -16.26 17.28
N ARG A 614 -4.72 -15.90 16.08
CA ARG A 614 -5.49 -15.97 14.83
C ARG A 614 -4.59 -16.10 13.62
N GLY A 615 -5.11 -16.65 12.53
CA GLY A 615 -4.39 -16.69 11.26
C GLY A 615 -5.03 -17.54 10.18
N ARG A 616 -4.48 -17.46 8.97
CA ARG A 616 -4.82 -18.31 7.82
C ARG A 616 -3.56 -18.54 6.98
N GLY A 617 -3.16 -19.80 6.79
CA GLY A 617 -1.81 -20.11 6.29
C GLY A 617 -0.74 -19.57 7.25
N THR A 618 0.39 -19.08 6.74
CA THR A 618 1.44 -18.44 7.56
C THR A 618 1.13 -16.99 7.95
N PHE A 619 -0.02 -16.46 7.49
CA PHE A 619 -0.52 -15.13 7.84
C PHE A 619 -1.21 -15.19 9.22
N CYS A 620 -0.40 -15.17 10.28
CA CYS A 620 -0.83 -15.30 11.68
C CYS A 620 -0.55 -14.05 12.51
N SER A 621 -1.24 -13.89 13.65
CA SER A 621 -0.98 -12.85 14.65
C SER A 621 -1.54 -13.21 16.04
N PHE A 622 -1.16 -12.41 17.04
CA PHE A 622 -1.78 -12.38 18.37
C PHE A 622 -1.67 -10.97 18.99
N ASP A 623 -2.45 -10.71 20.02
CA ASP A 623 -2.46 -9.45 20.77
C ASP A 623 -1.79 -9.62 22.14
N THR A 624 -0.90 -8.69 22.50
CA THR A 624 -0.35 -8.54 23.85
C THR A 624 -1.25 -7.65 24.71
N PRO A 625 -1.03 -7.52 26.04
CA PRO A 625 -1.81 -6.62 26.90
C PRO A 625 -1.81 -5.18 26.39
N ASP A 626 -0.62 -4.64 26.05
CA ASP A 626 -0.40 -3.27 25.62
C ASP A 626 0.78 -3.16 24.61
N GLU A 627 1.01 -1.95 24.10
CA GLU A 627 2.08 -1.64 23.14
C GLU A 627 3.50 -1.75 23.75
N SER A 628 3.70 -1.44 25.03
CA SER A 628 5.01 -1.56 25.69
C SER A 628 5.45 -3.02 25.75
N VAL A 629 4.55 -3.92 26.17
CA VAL A 629 4.78 -5.37 26.12
C VAL A 629 5.04 -5.85 24.69
N ARG A 630 4.27 -5.36 23.71
CA ARG A 630 4.48 -5.66 22.27
C ARG A 630 5.89 -5.28 21.81
N ASN A 631 6.31 -4.05 22.09
CA ASN A 631 7.59 -3.51 21.66
C ASN A 631 8.76 -4.21 22.38
N LYS A 632 8.62 -4.49 23.68
CA LYS A 632 9.59 -5.25 24.49
C LYS A 632 9.77 -6.69 23.99
N LEU A 633 8.69 -7.42 23.71
CA LEU A 633 8.74 -8.77 23.14
C LEU A 633 9.42 -8.80 21.76
N ILE A 634 9.09 -7.87 20.85
CA ILE A 634 9.76 -7.77 19.54
C ILE A 634 11.26 -7.47 19.70
N SER A 635 11.66 -6.63 20.66
CA SER A 635 13.07 -6.32 20.93
C SER A 635 13.85 -7.54 21.45
N ILE A 636 13.30 -8.25 22.44
CA ILE A 636 13.92 -9.46 23.00
C ILE A 636 14.00 -10.57 21.95
N ALA A 637 12.93 -10.77 21.17
CA ALA A 637 12.90 -11.74 20.08
C ALA A 637 13.97 -11.46 19.02
N ARG A 638 14.15 -10.19 18.62
CA ARG A 638 15.22 -9.77 17.69
C ARG A 638 16.60 -10.13 18.22
N ASN A 639 16.89 -9.81 19.47
CA ASN A 639 18.17 -10.08 20.12
C ASN A 639 18.43 -11.60 20.33
N LYS A 640 17.37 -12.42 20.42
CA LYS A 640 17.43 -13.89 20.42
C LYS A 640 17.42 -14.50 19.00
N GLY A 641 17.46 -13.68 17.94
CA GLY A 641 17.61 -14.12 16.54
C GLY A 641 16.31 -14.25 15.73
N LEU A 642 15.21 -13.60 16.13
CA LEU A 642 13.89 -13.67 15.47
C LEU A 642 13.39 -12.29 15.02
N MET A 643 13.18 -12.08 13.72
CA MET A 643 12.56 -10.85 13.21
C MET A 643 11.03 -10.96 13.24
N LEU A 644 10.37 -10.17 14.09
CA LEU A 644 8.92 -10.12 14.22
C LEU A 644 8.36 -8.76 13.80
N GLY A 645 7.16 -8.75 13.21
CA GLY A 645 6.45 -7.54 12.82
C GLY A 645 5.43 -7.09 13.86
N GLY A 646 5.29 -5.79 14.09
CA GLY A 646 4.15 -5.21 14.80
C GLY A 646 3.03 -4.79 13.85
N CYS A 647 1.77 -4.84 14.30
CA CYS A 647 0.61 -4.23 13.65
C CYS A 647 -0.36 -3.67 14.71
N GLY A 648 -1.34 -2.87 14.27
CA GLY A 648 -2.28 -2.21 15.17
C GLY A 648 -1.58 -1.37 16.24
N ASP A 649 -2.24 -1.24 17.38
CA ASP A 649 -1.68 -0.76 18.64
C ASP A 649 -0.74 -1.81 19.27
N LYS A 650 -1.26 -3.01 19.57
CA LYS A 650 -0.64 -3.99 20.47
C LYS A 650 -0.58 -5.43 19.93
N SER A 651 -0.55 -5.61 18.62
CA SER A 651 -0.47 -6.93 17.99
C SER A 651 0.95 -7.24 17.48
N ILE A 652 1.33 -8.52 17.56
CA ILE A 652 2.50 -9.12 16.90
C ILE A 652 2.00 -9.98 15.73
N ARG A 653 2.63 -9.86 14.56
CA ARG A 653 2.23 -10.53 13.32
C ARG A 653 3.37 -11.28 12.65
N PHE A 654 2.98 -12.33 11.94
CA PHE A 654 3.84 -13.21 11.17
C PHE A 654 3.57 -12.97 9.68
N ARG A 655 4.65 -12.71 8.95
CA ARG A 655 4.72 -12.63 7.49
C ARG A 655 6.00 -13.36 7.01
N PRO A 656 6.11 -14.70 7.16
CA PRO A 656 7.25 -15.44 6.64
C PRO A 656 7.30 -15.40 5.10
N THR A 657 8.43 -15.82 4.53
CA THR A 657 8.51 -16.11 3.08
C THR A 657 7.85 -17.46 2.78
N LEU A 658 7.53 -17.73 1.51
CA LEU A 658 6.89 -18.98 1.09
C LEU A 658 7.82 -20.21 1.21
N VAL A 659 9.13 -20.02 1.39
CA VAL A 659 10.09 -21.09 1.70
C VAL A 659 10.28 -21.30 3.21
N PHE A 660 9.46 -20.68 4.06
CA PHE A 660 9.27 -21.07 5.45
C PHE A 660 8.69 -22.48 5.52
N ARG A 661 9.16 -23.32 6.46
CA ARG A 661 8.82 -24.74 6.62
C ARG A 661 8.62 -25.04 8.10
N ASP A 662 8.03 -26.18 8.44
CA ASP A 662 7.63 -26.55 9.82
C ASP A 662 8.78 -26.45 10.84
N HIS A 663 10.00 -26.85 10.46
CA HIS A 663 11.17 -26.72 11.33
C HIS A 663 11.54 -25.25 11.65
N HIS A 664 11.18 -24.29 10.80
CA HIS A 664 11.28 -22.86 11.12
C HIS A 664 10.18 -22.41 12.09
N ALA A 665 8.98 -23.01 12.02
CA ALA A 665 7.91 -22.77 12.99
C ALA A 665 8.30 -23.31 14.37
N HIS A 666 8.78 -24.56 14.47
CA HIS A 666 9.30 -25.13 15.72
C HIS A 666 10.50 -24.33 16.28
N LEU A 667 11.43 -23.91 15.42
CA LEU A 667 12.56 -23.05 15.82
C LEU A 667 12.09 -21.72 16.42
N PHE A 668 11.10 -21.07 15.82
CA PHE A 668 10.46 -19.88 16.38
C PHE A 668 9.76 -20.19 17.71
N LEU A 669 8.91 -21.21 17.75
CA LEU A 669 8.08 -21.56 18.91
C LEU A 669 8.93 -21.91 20.14
N ASN A 670 10.03 -22.63 19.96
CA ASN A 670 10.95 -22.99 21.04
C ASN A 670 11.62 -21.73 21.61
N ILE A 671 12.26 -20.91 20.77
CA ILE A 671 12.94 -19.68 21.21
C ILE A 671 11.93 -18.70 21.84
N PHE A 672 10.70 -18.63 21.32
CA PHE A 672 9.66 -17.75 21.86
C PHE A 672 9.05 -18.29 23.18
N SER A 673 8.96 -19.61 23.35
CA SER A 673 8.61 -20.25 24.63
C SER A 673 9.63 -19.87 25.73
N ASP A 674 10.92 -19.92 25.43
CA ASP A 674 11.97 -19.52 26.37
C ASP A 674 11.86 -18.03 26.74
N ILE A 675 11.62 -17.16 25.74
CA ILE A 675 11.41 -15.72 25.95
C ILE A 675 10.21 -15.45 26.87
N LEU A 676 9.10 -16.18 26.71
CA LEU A 676 7.90 -16.01 27.53
C LEU A 676 8.09 -16.53 28.97
N ALA A 677 8.87 -17.60 29.15
CA ALA A 677 9.23 -18.11 30.48
C ALA A 677 10.13 -17.12 31.26
N ASP A 678 11.06 -16.45 30.56
CA ASP A 678 11.91 -15.39 31.13
C ASP A 678 11.19 -14.03 31.31
N PHE A 679 9.95 -13.86 30.81
CA PHE A 679 9.32 -12.55 30.69
C PHE A 679 8.67 -12.05 31.99
N LYS A 680 9.42 -11.20 32.70
CA LYS A 680 8.94 -10.35 33.81
C LYS A 680 8.45 -9.00 33.28
#